data_AF-A0A2N3MYD6-F1
#
_entry.id   AF-A0A2N3MYD6-F1
#
_cell.length_a   1.000
_cell.length_b   1.000
_cell.length_c   1.000
_cell.angle_alpha   90.00
_cell.angle_beta   90.00
_cell.angle_gamma   90.00
#
_symmetry.space_group_name_H-M   'P 1'
#
loop_
_entity.id
_entity.type
_entity.pdbx_description
1 polymer ?
#
loop_
_entity_poly.entity_id
_entity_poly.type
_entity_poly.pdbx_seq_one_letter_code
_entity_poly.pdbx_strand_id
1 'polypeptide(L)'
;MATEFVNASFAQQKLSQTGPFGASKLQEVLVLPEFLAGWATWQYVVTFILGAILYDQAMYLLRKGSIAGPAFKIPLTGPFIQALYPRFEAYLAQWASGPLSCVSVFHKFVVLASDRDLAHKVFKSPTYTEPCIVPIAKDIIGHKGWVFLQGKAHAEYRRGLTPLFTNKAISTYLPAQSRVLSDYYDKFVAASEANKGRPMAFMTLFREINCALSLRTFFGDYISQDAVKKIADDFYLVTEALELVNVPLSMYIPFTKTWLGKRTADAVHVEFAKCAAACKANMATGAEPTCIVDQWVLHMMKSNEYREKIAAGETDAEKPSNLIREFTNEEIGETLFTFLFASQDASSSATTWLFQILAQRPDVMARLREENLAARGGDKTKPFDLEMLESLTYTKAVIKELLRHRPPVIFVPYLATKNFPITPNYTVPKGSMVIPSCYPALHDPDVYPNPNVFDPDRWITGDAESKVKNWLVFGAGAHDCLARRYVPLSMAGMIGKAALELDWEHHATEKSEEIRVFATLFPMIILKMALKTINFITGNPGKLAEVRALLGHLVDVQNQKIELDEIQGSIEEIAKDKCKRASEIVNGVTLTEDTALEFKALNGLPGPYIKWFLGALGHEGLNSLLAAYEDKTAEAVTTFALSTGPGAEPLLFQGRTKGRIVPARGSSTFSASTWDPVFEYEGQTYAEMGPDAKNRISHRSKALDKLKQWLAEQSS
;
A
#
# COMPACT_ATOMS: atom_id res chain seq x y z
N MET A 1 -2.99 38.09 16.53
CA MET A 1 -2.56 39.47 16.82
C MET A 1 -1.58 39.40 17.98
N ALA A 2 -0.33 39.79 17.74
CA ALA A 2 0.75 40.13 18.68
C ALA A 2 1.12 39.19 19.86
N THR A 3 2.31 38.61 19.73
CA THR A 3 3.38 38.34 20.72
C THR A 3 3.54 39.38 21.83
N GLU A 4 3.88 38.95 23.06
CA GLU A 4 5.12 39.35 23.78
C GLU A 4 5.38 38.59 25.10
N PHE A 5 6.67 38.34 25.36
CA PHE A 5 7.33 37.71 26.52
C PHE A 5 7.23 38.56 27.80
N VAL A 6 7.46 37.96 28.99
CA VAL A 6 8.50 38.35 29.99
C VAL A 6 8.58 37.36 31.17
N ASN A 7 9.83 37.03 31.52
CA ASN A 7 10.38 36.26 32.64
C ASN A 7 9.75 36.48 34.04
N ALA A 8 9.70 35.42 34.85
CA ALA A 8 9.51 35.51 36.31
C ALA A 8 10.61 34.74 37.07
N SER A 9 11.80 35.35 37.12
CA SER A 9 12.80 35.14 38.17
C SER A 9 12.34 35.89 39.43
N PHE A 10 11.35 35.36 40.16
CA PHE A 10 10.92 35.90 41.46
C PHE A 10 10.17 34.82 42.26
N ALA A 11 10.87 33.76 42.66
CA ALA A 11 10.34 32.80 43.64
C ALA A 11 11.46 32.26 44.55
N GLN A 12 12.46 33.09 44.84
CA GLN A 12 13.62 32.71 45.65
C GLN A 12 13.86 33.75 46.75
N GLN A 13 12.85 33.99 47.61
CA GLN A 13 13.02 34.62 48.92
C GLN A 13 11.71 34.62 49.72
N LYS A 14 11.46 33.52 50.45
CA LYS A 14 10.73 33.47 51.73
C LYS A 14 10.45 32.02 52.06
N LEU A 15 11.37 31.40 52.79
CA LEU A 15 11.14 30.29 53.73
C LEU A 15 12.50 29.89 54.31
N SER A 16 13.03 30.77 55.15
CA SER A 16 14.10 30.43 56.07
C SER A 16 13.62 30.74 57.49
N GLN A 17 13.74 29.74 58.36
CA GLN A 17 13.57 29.77 59.82
C GLN A 17 12.10 29.68 60.28
N THR A 18 11.62 28.60 60.92
CA THR A 18 12.13 28.00 62.17
C THR A 18 11.67 26.52 62.38
N GLY A 19 12.53 25.69 62.98
CA GLY A 19 12.14 24.54 63.83
C GLY A 19 12.41 23.12 63.27
N PRO A 20 12.88 22.15 64.09
CA PRO A 20 13.97 21.26 63.72
C PRO A 20 13.55 19.79 63.56
N PHE A 21 13.59 19.26 62.34
CA PHE A 21 13.80 17.82 62.10
C PHE A 21 14.77 17.68 60.92
N GLY A 22 15.94 17.14 61.23
CA GLY A 22 17.12 17.17 60.38
C GLY A 22 16.92 16.50 59.02
N ALA A 23 17.50 17.14 58.01
CA ALA A 23 17.65 16.69 56.64
C ALA A 23 18.66 15.53 56.48
N SER A 24 18.64 14.54 57.39
CA SER A 24 19.61 13.44 57.42
C SER A 24 19.02 12.06 57.09
N LYS A 25 17.73 11.96 56.72
CA LYS A 25 17.08 10.68 56.37
C LYS A 25 16.61 10.55 54.91
N LEU A 26 16.85 11.54 54.06
CA LEU A 26 16.51 11.49 52.63
C LEU A 26 17.71 11.14 51.72
N GLN A 27 18.89 10.89 52.29
CA GLN A 27 20.13 10.63 51.56
C GLN A 27 20.48 9.13 51.44
N GLU A 28 19.70 8.23 52.05
CA GLU A 28 20.04 6.80 52.13
C GLU A 28 19.36 5.88 51.08
N VAL A 29 18.61 6.40 50.11
CA VAL A 29 17.86 5.55 49.16
C VAL A 29 18.45 5.50 47.74
N LEU A 30 19.57 6.18 47.46
CA LEU A 30 20.25 6.06 46.17
C LEU A 30 21.78 6.09 46.32
N VAL A 31 22.31 5.15 47.11
CA VAL A 31 23.76 4.86 47.08
C VAL A 31 24.04 4.10 45.79
N LEU A 32 24.44 4.83 44.74
CA LEU A 32 25.18 4.23 43.62
C LEU A 32 26.44 3.59 44.23
N PRO A 33 26.74 2.31 43.98
CA PRO A 33 27.92 1.66 44.55
C PRO A 33 29.18 2.50 44.29
N GLU A 34 30.07 2.64 45.28
CA GLU A 34 31.28 3.51 45.25
C GLU A 34 32.13 3.35 43.99
N PHE A 35 32.08 2.19 43.33
CA PHE A 35 32.69 1.91 42.04
C PHE A 35 32.24 2.81 40.87
N LEU A 36 31.01 3.35 40.92
CA LEU A 36 30.47 4.25 39.89
C LEU A 36 30.85 5.71 40.15
N ALA A 37 31.24 6.05 41.38
CA ALA A 37 31.62 7.40 41.77
C ALA A 37 33.04 7.73 41.25
N GLY A 38 33.12 8.13 39.98
CA GLY A 38 34.39 8.50 39.31
C GLY A 38 34.39 8.29 37.81
N TRP A 39 33.30 7.78 37.24
CA TRP A 39 33.20 7.51 35.82
C TRP A 39 33.06 8.78 34.97
N ALA A 40 33.67 8.76 33.79
CA ALA A 40 33.42 9.76 32.75
C ALA A 40 32.01 9.56 32.14
N THR A 41 31.39 10.63 31.64
CA THR A 41 30.03 10.62 31.07
C THR A 41 29.81 9.50 30.03
N TRP A 42 30.81 9.22 29.18
CA TRP A 42 30.71 8.16 28.17
C TRP A 42 30.64 6.75 28.77
N GLN A 43 31.24 6.50 29.95
CA GLN A 43 31.19 5.19 30.62
C GLN A 43 29.79 4.91 31.16
N TYR A 44 29.10 5.94 31.66
CA TYR A 44 27.68 5.84 32.03
C TYR A 44 26.80 5.54 30.81
N VAL A 45 27.03 6.23 29.69
CA VAL A 45 26.28 6.01 28.44
C VAL A 45 26.48 4.59 27.92
N VAL A 46 27.73 4.12 27.84
CA VAL A 46 28.04 2.76 27.36
C VAL A 46 27.44 1.71 28.29
N THR A 47 27.56 1.88 29.61
CA THR A 47 27.01 0.93 30.58
C THR A 47 25.48 0.90 30.54
N PHE A 48 24.83 2.05 30.35
CA PHE A 48 23.39 2.11 30.13
C PHE A 48 22.98 1.37 28.86
N ILE A 49 23.68 1.57 27.74
CA ILE A 49 23.39 0.87 26.47
C ILE A 49 23.58 -0.64 26.62
N LEU A 50 24.68 -1.09 27.24
CA LEU A 50 24.93 -2.51 27.49
C LEU A 50 23.88 -3.11 28.44
N GLY A 51 23.51 -2.38 29.49
CA GLY A 51 22.43 -2.77 30.40
C GLY A 51 21.08 -2.90 29.69
N ALA A 52 20.75 -1.98 28.79
CA ALA A 52 19.53 -2.01 27.98
C ALA A 52 19.52 -3.21 27.01
N ILE A 53 20.65 -3.50 26.36
CA ILE A 53 20.78 -4.67 25.49
C ILE A 53 20.63 -5.96 26.28
N LEU A 54 21.29 -6.07 27.44
CA LEU A 54 21.21 -7.25 28.30
C LEU A 54 19.80 -7.46 28.83
N TYR A 55 19.13 -6.38 29.26
CA TYR A 55 17.74 -6.41 29.66
C TYR A 55 16.82 -6.87 28.51
N ASP A 56 16.97 -6.31 27.30
CA ASP A 56 16.18 -6.69 26.12
C ASP A 56 16.34 -8.19 25.79
N GLN A 57 17.58 -8.71 25.81
CA GLN A 57 17.84 -10.14 25.57
C GLN A 57 17.26 -11.03 26.68
N ALA A 58 17.48 -10.67 27.95
CA ALA A 58 16.95 -11.44 29.07
C ALA A 58 15.41 -11.49 29.03
N MET A 59 14.77 -10.34 28.79
CA MET A 59 13.31 -10.28 28.67
C MET A 59 12.79 -11.05 27.46
N TYR A 60 13.50 -11.02 26.33
CA TYR A 60 13.17 -11.84 25.16
C TYR A 60 13.24 -13.34 25.48
N LEU A 61 14.33 -13.81 26.09
CA LEU A 61 14.52 -15.22 26.45
C LEU A 61 13.47 -15.71 27.46
N LEU A 62 13.16 -14.89 28.46
CA LEU A 62 12.11 -15.18 29.44
C LEU A 62 10.73 -15.32 28.77
N ARG A 63 10.39 -14.43 27.83
CA ARG A 63 9.10 -14.47 27.11
C ARG A 63 9.06 -15.60 26.08
N LYS A 64 10.17 -15.89 25.40
CA LYS A 64 10.31 -16.98 24.45
C LYS A 64 10.09 -18.32 25.15
N GLY A 65 10.79 -18.59 26.25
CA GLY A 65 10.71 -19.90 26.91
C GLY A 65 10.95 -21.04 25.91
N SER A 66 9.99 -21.96 25.82
CA SER A 66 10.09 -23.20 25.04
C SER A 66 9.69 -23.11 23.56
N ILE A 67 9.10 -22.00 23.10
CA ILE A 67 8.60 -21.93 21.71
C ILE A 67 9.71 -21.66 20.69
N ALA A 68 9.43 -21.99 19.42
CA ALA A 68 10.36 -21.81 18.32
C ALA A 68 10.65 -20.33 18.06
N GLY A 69 11.88 -20.01 17.67
CA GLY A 69 12.32 -18.64 17.39
C GLY A 69 13.82 -18.49 17.55
N PRO A 70 14.40 -17.34 17.14
CA PRO A 70 15.83 -17.11 17.25
C PRO A 70 16.36 -17.32 18.68
N ALA A 71 17.55 -17.92 18.81
CA ALA A 71 18.21 -18.07 20.11
C ALA A 71 18.52 -16.70 20.73
N PHE A 72 18.92 -15.73 19.90
CA PHE A 72 19.14 -14.34 20.28
C PHE A 72 18.37 -13.42 19.34
N LYS A 73 17.81 -12.36 19.92
CA LYS A 73 17.13 -11.30 19.16
C LYS A 73 18.19 -10.31 18.68
N ILE A 74 18.04 -9.72 17.48
CA ILE A 74 18.87 -8.57 17.09
C ILE A 74 18.68 -7.47 18.16
N PRO A 75 19.76 -7.00 18.83
CA PRO A 75 19.63 -6.14 20.00
C PRO A 75 18.72 -4.94 19.77
N LEU A 76 17.76 -4.76 20.69
CA LEU A 76 16.75 -3.69 20.70
C LEU A 76 15.73 -3.78 19.56
N THR A 77 16.16 -3.88 18.31
CA THR A 77 15.30 -3.72 17.13
C THR A 77 14.60 -5.02 16.73
N GLY A 78 15.25 -6.17 16.87
CA GLY A 78 14.78 -7.41 16.25
C GLY A 78 14.84 -7.36 14.73
N PRO A 79 14.06 -8.20 14.01
CA PRO A 79 14.04 -8.22 12.55
C PRO A 79 13.18 -7.07 11.99
N PHE A 80 13.56 -5.82 12.30
CA PHE A 80 12.81 -4.62 11.95
C PHE A 80 12.63 -4.44 10.44
N ILE A 81 13.67 -4.67 9.64
CA ILE A 81 13.60 -4.55 8.17
C ILE A 81 12.61 -5.56 7.58
N GLN A 82 12.56 -6.78 8.14
CA GLN A 82 11.58 -7.79 7.73
C GLN A 82 10.15 -7.38 8.12
N ALA A 83 9.96 -6.68 9.23
CA ALA A 83 8.65 -6.16 9.62
C ALA A 83 8.18 -5.01 8.70
N LEU A 84 9.11 -4.23 8.15
CA LEU A 84 8.82 -3.21 7.13
C LEU A 84 8.53 -3.82 5.75
N TYR A 85 9.29 -4.86 5.37
CA TYR A 85 9.21 -5.52 4.08
C TYR A 85 8.99 -7.03 4.27
N PRO A 86 7.76 -7.43 4.64
CA PRO A 86 7.45 -8.82 4.91
C PRO A 86 7.57 -9.67 3.64
N ARG A 87 8.35 -10.76 3.72
CA ARG A 87 8.48 -11.76 2.67
C ARG A 87 7.64 -12.98 2.98
N PHE A 88 6.93 -13.50 1.98
CA PHE A 88 6.02 -14.63 2.18
C PHE A 88 6.76 -15.89 2.65
N GLU A 89 7.96 -16.14 2.13
CA GLU A 89 8.81 -17.28 2.48
C GLU A 89 9.20 -17.27 3.96
N ALA A 90 9.32 -16.07 4.55
CA ALA A 90 9.65 -15.96 5.97
C ALA A 90 8.47 -16.39 6.86
N TYR A 91 7.22 -16.16 6.43
CA TYR A 91 6.05 -16.71 7.11
C TYR A 91 5.99 -18.23 6.95
N LEU A 92 6.25 -18.76 5.75
CA LEU A 92 6.32 -20.21 5.53
C LEU A 92 7.35 -20.88 6.44
N ALA A 93 8.56 -20.33 6.53
CA ALA A 93 9.62 -20.82 7.42
C ALA A 93 9.20 -20.74 8.90
N GLN A 94 8.52 -19.65 9.29
CA GLN A 94 8.06 -19.46 10.65
C GLN A 94 6.93 -20.43 11.03
N TRP A 95 5.99 -20.70 10.14
CA TRP A 95 4.95 -21.71 10.34
C TRP A 95 5.51 -23.13 10.39
N ALA A 96 6.52 -23.41 9.57
CA ALA A 96 7.21 -24.70 9.57
C ALA A 96 8.08 -24.93 10.83
N SER A 97 8.48 -23.86 11.53
CA SER A 97 9.36 -23.97 12.71
C SER A 97 8.71 -24.63 13.94
N GLY A 98 7.37 -24.69 13.99
CA GLY A 98 6.63 -25.34 15.06
C GLY A 98 5.21 -24.81 15.23
N PRO A 99 4.38 -25.47 16.06
CA PRO A 99 2.99 -25.07 16.31
C PRO A 99 2.87 -23.68 16.95
N LEU A 100 3.86 -23.32 17.77
CA LEU A 100 4.07 -21.97 18.28
C LEU A 100 5.48 -21.49 17.92
N SER A 101 5.55 -20.28 17.40
CA SER A 101 6.81 -19.59 17.16
C SER A 101 6.73 -18.13 17.60
N CYS A 102 7.88 -17.46 17.76
CA CYS A 102 7.91 -16.05 18.12
C CYS A 102 8.85 -15.21 17.28
N VAL A 103 8.54 -13.92 17.27
CA VAL A 103 9.40 -12.85 16.80
C VAL A 103 9.25 -11.67 17.77
N SER A 104 10.32 -10.91 17.97
CA SER A 104 10.27 -9.70 18.79
C SER A 104 10.84 -8.54 18.01
N VAL A 105 10.01 -7.52 17.78
CA VAL A 105 10.37 -6.28 17.08
C VAL A 105 10.22 -5.14 18.08
N PHE A 106 11.32 -4.43 18.37
CA PHE A 106 11.38 -3.49 19.48
C PHE A 106 10.86 -4.12 20.80
N HIS A 107 9.99 -3.41 21.51
CA HIS A 107 9.38 -3.86 22.75
C HIS A 107 8.19 -4.82 22.54
N LYS A 108 7.75 -5.02 21.29
CA LYS A 108 6.62 -5.89 20.94
C LYS A 108 7.11 -7.33 20.82
N PHE A 109 6.55 -8.20 21.64
CA PHE A 109 6.73 -9.64 21.56
C PHE A 109 5.53 -10.25 20.85
N VAL A 110 5.79 -11.03 19.79
CA VAL A 110 4.78 -11.58 18.90
C VAL A 110 4.89 -13.10 18.92
N VAL A 111 3.77 -13.76 19.14
CA VAL A 111 3.64 -15.23 19.11
C VAL A 111 2.74 -15.61 17.94
N LEU A 112 3.21 -16.48 17.04
CA LEU A 112 2.42 -17.02 15.95
C LEU A 112 1.91 -18.41 16.34
N ALA A 113 0.61 -18.60 16.21
CA ALA A 113 -0.06 -19.88 16.29
C ALA A 113 -0.22 -20.43 14.87
N SER A 114 0.55 -21.46 14.55
CA SER A 114 0.72 -21.97 13.18
C SER A 114 -0.21 -23.14 12.86
N ASP A 115 -0.75 -23.85 13.85
CA ASP A 115 -1.71 -24.92 13.62
C ASP A 115 -3.17 -24.45 13.75
N ARG A 116 -4.06 -25.22 13.12
CA ARG A 116 -5.50 -25.00 13.08
C ARG A 116 -6.10 -24.85 14.48
N ASP A 117 -5.79 -25.75 15.41
CA ASP A 117 -6.48 -25.82 16.69
C ASP A 117 -6.04 -24.68 17.62
N LEU A 118 -4.75 -24.29 17.58
CA LEU A 118 -4.29 -23.08 18.27
C LEU A 118 -4.88 -21.81 17.64
N ALA A 119 -4.97 -21.71 16.31
CA ALA A 119 -5.63 -20.58 15.67
C ALA A 119 -7.10 -20.44 16.14
N HIS A 120 -7.86 -21.55 16.16
CA HIS A 120 -9.22 -21.58 16.73
C HIS A 120 -9.24 -21.17 18.20
N LYS A 121 -8.26 -21.63 18.99
CA LYS A 121 -8.17 -21.29 20.41
C LYS A 121 -7.99 -19.79 20.61
N VAL A 122 -7.16 -19.11 19.82
CA VAL A 122 -7.01 -17.65 19.88
C VAL A 122 -8.34 -16.97 19.51
N PHE A 123 -8.92 -17.31 18.36
CA PHE A 123 -10.18 -16.72 17.88
C PHE A 123 -11.35 -16.87 18.86
N LYS A 124 -11.36 -17.96 19.64
CA LYS A 124 -12.43 -18.30 20.58
C LYS A 124 -12.11 -17.95 22.04
N SER A 125 -11.06 -17.16 22.29
CA SER A 125 -10.66 -16.72 23.64
C SER A 125 -10.80 -15.21 23.86
N PRO A 126 -12.01 -14.63 23.74
CA PRO A 126 -12.24 -13.19 23.91
C PRO A 126 -12.00 -12.69 25.34
N THR A 127 -11.86 -13.60 26.31
CA THR A 127 -11.52 -13.29 27.71
C THR A 127 -10.03 -13.01 27.93
N TYR A 128 -9.18 -13.50 27.02
CA TYR A 128 -7.72 -13.40 27.08
C TYR A 128 -7.14 -12.49 25.99
N THR A 129 -7.85 -12.34 24.88
CA THR A 129 -7.35 -11.68 23.68
C THR A 129 -8.38 -10.75 23.08
N GLU A 130 -7.91 -9.65 22.48
CA GLU A 130 -8.73 -8.74 21.68
C GLU A 130 -8.10 -8.55 20.30
N PRO A 131 -8.87 -8.46 19.20
CA PRO A 131 -8.33 -8.13 17.89
C PRO A 131 -7.59 -6.80 17.93
N CYS A 132 -6.44 -6.75 17.25
CA CYS A 132 -5.68 -5.53 17.08
C CYS A 132 -5.12 -5.46 15.66
N ILE A 133 -4.87 -4.23 15.20
CA ILE A 133 -4.21 -3.98 13.91
C ILE A 133 -2.87 -3.34 14.24
N VAL A 134 -2.65 -2.11 13.81
CA VAL A 134 -1.52 -1.27 14.19
C VAL A 134 -1.96 -0.28 15.27
N PRO A 135 -1.06 0.19 16.16
CA PRO A 135 -1.42 1.08 17.25
C PRO A 135 -2.21 2.33 16.82
N ILE A 136 -1.87 2.90 15.66
CA ILE A 136 -2.51 4.11 15.11
C ILE A 136 -3.89 3.84 14.48
N ALA A 137 -4.27 2.57 14.29
CA ALA A 137 -5.48 2.22 13.55
C ALA A 137 -6.74 2.80 14.21
N LYS A 138 -6.79 2.85 15.55
CA LYS A 138 -7.92 3.44 16.27
C LYS A 138 -8.05 4.95 16.06
N ASP A 139 -6.93 5.65 15.85
CA ASP A 139 -6.91 7.09 15.61
C ASP A 139 -7.37 7.43 14.18
N ILE A 140 -7.01 6.58 13.20
CA ILE A 140 -7.39 6.75 11.79
C ILE A 140 -8.82 6.28 11.53
N ILE A 141 -9.12 5.03 11.88
CA ILE A 141 -10.42 4.39 11.60
C ILE A 141 -11.51 4.95 12.53
N GLY A 142 -11.16 5.31 13.76
CA GLY A 142 -12.07 5.82 14.78
C GLY A 142 -12.15 4.89 15.98
N HIS A 143 -12.05 5.46 17.19
CA HIS A 143 -12.05 4.72 18.47
C HIS A 143 -13.37 3.98 18.74
N LYS A 144 -14.45 4.39 18.09
CA LYS A 144 -15.79 3.78 18.20
C LYS A 144 -16.10 2.79 17.08
N GLY A 145 -15.18 2.60 16.13
CA GLY A 145 -15.35 1.64 15.04
C GLY A 145 -15.64 0.25 15.59
N TRP A 146 -16.75 -0.36 15.14
CA TRP A 146 -17.29 -1.58 15.75
C TRP A 146 -16.31 -2.75 15.75
N VAL A 147 -15.39 -2.79 14.78
CA VAL A 147 -14.30 -3.79 14.68
C VAL A 147 -13.35 -3.80 15.88
N PHE A 148 -13.27 -2.71 16.64
CA PHE A 148 -12.48 -2.62 17.86
C PHE A 148 -13.29 -2.87 19.14
N LEU A 149 -14.62 -2.94 19.04
CA LEU A 149 -15.49 -3.15 20.19
C LEU A 149 -15.40 -4.60 20.68
N GLN A 150 -15.67 -4.81 21.97
CA GLN A 150 -15.71 -6.13 22.61
C GLN A 150 -17.00 -6.32 23.42
N GLY A 151 -17.27 -7.57 23.78
CA GLY A 151 -18.34 -7.93 24.69
C GLY A 151 -19.72 -7.45 24.23
N LYS A 152 -20.46 -6.79 25.13
CA LYS A 152 -21.85 -6.36 24.87
C LYS A 152 -21.96 -5.35 23.73
N ALA A 153 -21.03 -4.40 23.63
CA ALA A 153 -21.07 -3.38 22.58
C ALA A 153 -20.89 -4.00 21.19
N HIS A 154 -19.90 -4.89 21.04
CA HIS A 154 -19.71 -5.64 19.80
C HIS A 154 -20.92 -6.52 19.46
N ALA A 155 -21.46 -7.23 20.45
CA ALA A 155 -22.63 -8.09 20.26
C ALA A 155 -23.88 -7.30 19.83
N GLU A 156 -24.05 -6.06 20.30
CA GLU A 156 -25.14 -5.18 19.87
C GLU A 156 -25.03 -4.82 18.38
N TYR A 157 -23.87 -4.33 17.93
CA TYR A 157 -23.62 -4.06 16.52
C TYR A 157 -23.82 -5.32 15.67
N ARG A 158 -23.23 -6.45 16.08
CA ARG A 158 -23.34 -7.72 15.34
C ARG A 158 -24.78 -8.17 15.14
N ARG A 159 -25.67 -7.92 16.10
CA ARG A 159 -27.11 -8.25 16.02
C ARG A 159 -27.83 -7.46 14.92
N GLY A 160 -27.48 -6.19 14.73
CA GLY A 160 -28.03 -5.33 13.66
C GLY A 160 -27.38 -5.55 12.31
N LEU A 161 -26.10 -5.92 12.28
CA LEU A 161 -25.36 -6.06 11.04
C LEU A 161 -25.52 -7.44 10.37
N THR A 162 -25.73 -8.52 11.14
CA THR A 162 -25.88 -9.88 10.59
C THR A 162 -27.04 -10.03 9.58
N PRO A 163 -28.24 -9.48 9.84
CA PRO A 163 -29.36 -9.56 8.89
C PRO A 163 -29.08 -8.95 7.51
N LEU A 164 -28.16 -7.98 7.43
CA LEU A 164 -27.80 -7.26 6.21
C LEU A 164 -27.08 -8.15 5.18
N PHE A 165 -26.60 -9.33 5.60
CA PHE A 165 -25.86 -10.29 4.79
C PHE A 165 -26.62 -11.63 4.63
N THR A 166 -27.94 -11.61 4.78
CA THR A 166 -28.82 -12.74 4.45
C THR A 166 -29.09 -12.79 2.94
N ASN A 167 -29.48 -13.95 2.39
CA ASN A 167 -29.81 -14.06 0.96
C ASN A 167 -30.88 -13.04 0.55
N LYS A 168 -31.95 -12.91 1.36
CA LYS A 168 -33.01 -11.93 1.12
C LYS A 168 -32.45 -10.50 1.01
N ALA A 169 -31.61 -10.07 1.94
CA ALA A 169 -31.01 -8.73 1.89
C ALA A 169 -30.04 -8.58 0.72
N ILE A 170 -29.20 -9.58 0.45
CA ILE A 170 -28.24 -9.54 -0.66
C ILE A 170 -28.95 -9.42 -2.02
N SER A 171 -30.11 -10.06 -2.19
CA SER A 171 -30.91 -9.94 -3.43
C SER A 171 -31.24 -8.50 -3.80
N THR A 172 -31.42 -7.61 -2.81
CA THR A 172 -31.75 -6.20 -3.07
C THR A 172 -30.55 -5.40 -3.59
N TYR A 173 -29.32 -5.88 -3.39
CA TYR A 173 -28.10 -5.17 -3.79
C TYR A 173 -27.62 -5.58 -5.19
N LEU A 174 -27.99 -6.77 -5.66
CA LEU A 174 -27.55 -7.35 -6.93
C LEU A 174 -27.76 -6.43 -8.15
N PRO A 175 -28.90 -5.71 -8.29
CA PRO A 175 -29.08 -4.81 -9.42
C PRO A 175 -28.05 -3.68 -9.48
N ALA A 176 -27.71 -3.08 -8.33
CA ALA A 176 -26.68 -2.05 -8.26
C ALA A 176 -25.30 -2.61 -8.61
N GLN A 177 -24.97 -3.81 -8.11
CA GLN A 177 -23.73 -4.49 -8.45
C GLN A 177 -23.62 -4.78 -9.95
N SER A 178 -24.69 -5.26 -10.58
CA SER A 178 -24.72 -5.55 -12.01
C SER A 178 -24.48 -4.32 -12.88
N ARG A 179 -25.02 -3.14 -12.49
CA ARG A 179 -24.72 -1.86 -13.15
C ARG A 179 -23.24 -1.50 -13.04
N VAL A 180 -22.68 -1.54 -11.82
CA VAL A 180 -21.26 -1.24 -11.60
C VAL A 180 -20.36 -2.18 -12.40
N LEU A 181 -20.64 -3.48 -12.42
CA LEU A 181 -19.84 -4.43 -13.18
C LEU A 181 -19.85 -4.09 -14.68
N SER A 182 -21.03 -3.76 -15.23
CA SER A 182 -21.15 -3.40 -16.65
C SER A 182 -20.33 -2.14 -16.96
N ASP A 183 -20.53 -1.06 -16.19
CA ASP A 183 -19.81 0.20 -16.38
C ASP A 183 -18.28 0.04 -16.33
N TYR A 184 -17.78 -0.79 -15.41
CA TYR A 184 -16.35 -1.01 -15.26
C TYR A 184 -15.77 -1.98 -16.28
N TYR A 185 -16.52 -2.98 -16.74
CA TYR A 185 -16.09 -3.84 -17.83
C TYR A 185 -15.96 -3.06 -19.14
N ASP A 186 -16.89 -2.15 -19.42
CA ASP A 186 -16.76 -1.24 -20.57
C ASP A 186 -15.51 -0.35 -20.44
N LYS A 187 -15.21 0.17 -19.25
CA LYS A 187 -13.97 0.91 -18.99
C LYS A 187 -12.72 0.05 -19.18
N PHE A 188 -12.77 -1.23 -18.80
CA PHE A 188 -11.64 -2.15 -18.96
C PHE A 188 -11.34 -2.39 -20.44
N VAL A 189 -12.39 -2.63 -21.25
CA VAL A 189 -12.27 -2.77 -22.70
C VAL A 189 -11.73 -1.49 -23.31
N ALA A 190 -12.33 -0.33 -22.99
CA ALA A 190 -11.88 0.97 -23.50
C ALA A 190 -10.42 1.27 -23.13
N ALA A 191 -9.98 0.94 -21.92
CA ALA A 191 -8.59 1.10 -21.49
C ALA A 191 -7.64 0.19 -22.28
N SER A 192 -8.04 -1.05 -22.55
CA SER A 192 -7.28 -1.99 -23.38
C SER A 192 -7.16 -1.51 -24.84
N GLU A 193 -8.26 -1.03 -25.41
CA GLU A 193 -8.31 -0.46 -26.77
C GLU A 193 -7.42 0.79 -26.89
N ALA A 194 -7.50 1.70 -25.91
CA ALA A 194 -6.64 2.88 -25.83
C ALA A 194 -5.15 2.48 -25.73
N ASN A 195 -4.86 1.36 -25.06
CA ASN A 195 -3.52 0.79 -24.99
C ASN A 195 -3.15 -0.12 -26.20
N LYS A 196 -3.98 -0.13 -27.25
CA LYS A 196 -3.78 -0.90 -28.50
C LYS A 196 -3.60 -2.40 -28.25
N GLY A 197 -4.31 -2.96 -27.27
CA GLY A 197 -4.24 -4.36 -26.88
C GLY A 197 -2.89 -4.79 -26.28
N ARG A 198 -2.01 -3.84 -25.95
CA ARG A 198 -0.74 -4.17 -25.27
C ARG A 198 -1.02 -4.58 -23.82
N PRO A 199 -0.17 -5.42 -23.21
CA PRO A 199 -0.30 -5.79 -21.80
C PRO A 199 -0.29 -4.54 -20.90
N MET A 200 -1.30 -4.41 -20.04
CA MET A 200 -1.48 -3.26 -19.13
C MET A 200 -1.89 -3.68 -17.73
N ALA A 201 -1.85 -2.72 -16.80
CA ALA A 201 -2.04 -2.95 -15.38
C ALA A 201 -3.49 -2.96 -14.91
N PHE A 202 -3.96 -4.11 -14.39
CA PHE A 202 -5.33 -4.29 -13.95
C PHE A 202 -5.52 -4.23 -12.44
N MET A 203 -4.47 -4.31 -11.61
CA MET A 203 -4.64 -4.28 -10.15
C MET A 203 -5.32 -2.99 -9.67
N THR A 204 -4.93 -1.83 -10.22
CA THR A 204 -5.58 -0.54 -9.90
C THR A 204 -7.05 -0.52 -10.35
N LEU A 205 -7.33 -1.05 -11.54
CA LEU A 205 -8.69 -1.17 -12.07
C LEU A 205 -9.55 -2.12 -11.23
N PHE A 206 -9.00 -3.24 -10.76
CA PHE A 206 -9.64 -4.16 -9.83
C PHE A 206 -9.87 -3.53 -8.46
N ARG A 207 -8.94 -2.69 -8.00
CA ARG A 207 -9.12 -1.93 -6.75
C ARG A 207 -10.27 -0.91 -6.88
N GLU A 208 -10.36 -0.23 -8.02
CA GLU A 208 -11.40 0.76 -8.30
C GLU A 208 -12.79 0.12 -8.40
N ILE A 209 -12.96 -0.94 -9.19
CA ILE A 209 -14.25 -1.66 -9.31
C ILE A 209 -14.70 -2.23 -7.96
N ASN A 210 -13.78 -2.77 -7.15
CA ASN A 210 -14.12 -3.29 -5.81
C ASN A 210 -14.55 -2.16 -4.85
N CYS A 211 -13.90 -1.00 -4.90
CA CYS A 211 -14.32 0.17 -4.14
C CYS A 211 -15.75 0.58 -4.55
N ALA A 212 -16.00 0.71 -5.85
CA ALA A 212 -17.30 1.08 -6.37
C ALA A 212 -18.39 0.07 -6.02
N LEU A 213 -18.12 -1.23 -6.13
CA LEU A 213 -19.04 -2.30 -5.73
C LEU A 213 -19.39 -2.21 -4.24
N SER A 214 -18.39 -2.02 -3.37
CA SER A 214 -18.61 -1.84 -1.94
C SER A 214 -19.48 -0.61 -1.68
N LEU A 215 -19.09 0.56 -2.19
CA LEU A 215 -19.80 1.82 -1.96
C LEU A 215 -21.25 1.79 -2.48
N ARG A 216 -21.50 1.21 -3.66
CA ARG A 216 -22.85 1.06 -4.21
C ARG A 216 -23.68 0.00 -3.47
N THR A 217 -23.05 -1.06 -2.96
CA THR A 217 -23.74 -2.02 -2.09
C THR A 217 -24.10 -1.36 -0.75
N PHE A 218 -23.26 -0.46 -0.25
CA PHE A 218 -23.43 0.22 1.02
C PHE A 218 -24.53 1.27 0.98
N PHE A 219 -24.44 2.20 0.02
CA PHE A 219 -25.24 3.42 -0.04
C PHE A 219 -26.03 3.56 -1.36
N GLY A 220 -26.09 2.55 -2.22
CA GLY A 220 -26.87 2.61 -3.47
C GLY A 220 -26.56 3.86 -4.28
N ASP A 221 -27.61 4.61 -4.64
CA ASP A 221 -27.52 5.84 -5.41
C ASP A 221 -27.36 7.11 -4.53
N TYR A 222 -27.36 6.98 -3.20
CA TYR A 222 -27.14 8.12 -2.29
C TYR A 222 -25.68 8.61 -2.28
N ILE A 223 -24.74 7.76 -2.69
CA ILE A 223 -23.35 8.16 -2.90
C ILE A 223 -23.14 8.58 -4.36
N SER A 224 -22.58 9.77 -4.57
CA SER A 224 -22.37 10.28 -5.93
C SER A 224 -21.24 9.53 -6.65
N GLN A 225 -21.26 9.53 -7.98
CA GLN A 225 -20.19 8.91 -8.76
C GLN A 225 -18.83 9.60 -8.54
N ASP A 226 -18.83 10.92 -8.33
CA ASP A 226 -17.63 11.70 -8.00
C ASP A 226 -17.07 11.31 -6.63
N ALA A 227 -17.94 11.11 -5.64
CA ALA A 227 -17.52 10.62 -4.33
C ALA A 227 -16.94 9.20 -4.42
N VAL A 228 -17.57 8.30 -5.19
CA VAL A 228 -17.03 6.96 -5.45
C VAL A 228 -15.63 7.03 -6.04
N LYS A 229 -15.43 7.84 -7.09
CA LYS A 229 -14.12 7.97 -7.75
C LYS A 229 -13.07 8.54 -6.80
N LYS A 230 -13.40 9.64 -6.12
CA LYS A 230 -12.50 10.28 -5.15
C LYS A 230 -12.09 9.33 -4.03
N ILE A 231 -13.04 8.57 -3.49
CA ILE A 231 -12.74 7.57 -2.45
C ILE A 231 -11.87 6.46 -3.03
N ALA A 232 -12.17 5.93 -4.22
CA ALA A 232 -11.35 4.89 -4.83
C ALA A 232 -9.87 5.32 -5.03
N ASP A 233 -9.65 6.57 -5.42
CA ASP A 233 -8.32 7.15 -5.62
C ASP A 233 -7.59 7.38 -4.28
N ASP A 234 -8.26 8.02 -3.33
CA ASP A 234 -7.62 8.49 -2.10
C ASP A 234 -7.53 7.42 -1.00
N PHE A 235 -8.42 6.41 -1.00
CA PHE A 235 -8.50 5.46 0.11
C PHE A 235 -7.23 4.61 0.27
N TYR A 236 -6.37 4.53 -0.75
CA TYR A 236 -5.02 3.98 -0.61
C TYR A 236 -4.19 4.71 0.46
N LEU A 237 -4.36 6.02 0.64
CA LEU A 237 -3.68 6.79 1.69
C LEU A 237 -4.07 6.32 3.10
N VAL A 238 -5.32 5.86 3.27
CA VAL A 238 -5.77 5.24 4.53
C VAL A 238 -5.07 3.90 4.73
N THR A 239 -5.02 3.05 3.70
CA THR A 239 -4.34 1.75 3.77
C THR A 239 -2.84 1.92 4.07
N GLU A 240 -2.17 2.84 3.40
CA GLU A 240 -0.74 3.12 3.57
C GLU A 240 -0.42 3.65 4.98
N ALA A 241 -1.32 4.45 5.56
CA ALA A 241 -1.19 4.93 6.92
C ALA A 241 -1.27 3.81 7.98
N LEU A 242 -1.79 2.64 7.61
CA LEU A 242 -1.98 1.47 8.48
C LEU A 242 -0.86 0.42 8.32
N GLU A 243 0.25 0.77 7.68
CA GLU A 243 1.47 -0.05 7.65
C GLU A 243 1.95 -0.41 9.07
N LEU A 244 2.56 -1.60 9.20
CA LEU A 244 2.96 -2.22 10.48
C LEU A 244 3.83 -1.35 11.39
N VAL A 245 4.61 -0.44 10.80
CA VAL A 245 5.53 0.43 11.52
C VAL A 245 5.12 1.89 11.28
N ASN A 246 4.67 2.54 12.34
CA ASN A 246 4.40 3.99 12.33
C ASN A 246 5.35 4.72 13.27
N VAL A 247 5.83 5.88 12.83
CA VAL A 247 6.63 6.78 13.67
C VAL A 247 5.69 7.46 14.68
N PRO A 248 6.01 7.46 15.99
CA PRO A 248 5.23 8.19 16.99
C PRO A 248 5.02 9.65 16.58
N LEU A 249 3.84 10.20 16.86
CA LEU A 249 3.45 11.59 16.54
C LEU A 249 3.38 11.94 15.05
N SER A 250 3.71 11.03 14.13
CA SER A 250 3.66 11.29 12.67
C SER A 250 2.30 11.82 12.21
N MET A 251 1.20 11.34 12.79
CA MET A 251 -0.16 11.79 12.46
C MET A 251 -0.40 13.29 12.63
N TYR A 252 0.37 13.95 13.51
CA TYR A 252 0.26 15.39 13.78
C TYR A 252 1.23 16.22 12.94
N ILE A 253 2.10 15.58 12.15
CA ILE A 253 3.05 16.22 11.25
C ILE A 253 2.43 16.26 9.86
N PRO A 254 2.17 17.46 9.29
CA PRO A 254 1.61 17.60 7.94
C PRO A 254 2.38 16.80 6.89
N PHE A 255 1.67 16.30 5.88
CA PHE A 255 2.20 15.55 4.73
C PHE A 255 2.86 14.20 5.02
N THR A 256 2.82 13.71 6.27
CA THR A 256 3.16 12.31 6.53
C THR A 256 2.05 11.37 6.05
N LYS A 257 2.40 10.09 5.79
CA LYS A 257 1.43 9.04 5.42
C LYS A 257 0.25 8.99 6.39
N THR A 258 0.54 9.02 7.69
CA THR A 258 -0.46 8.92 8.76
C THR A 258 -1.33 10.17 8.88
N TRP A 259 -0.78 11.35 8.61
CA TRP A 259 -1.56 12.59 8.50
C TRP A 259 -2.50 12.57 7.29
N LEU A 260 -2.00 12.18 6.11
CA LEU A 260 -2.79 12.06 4.88
C LEU A 260 -3.92 11.02 5.04
N GLY A 261 -3.59 9.84 5.59
CA GLY A 261 -4.57 8.80 5.88
C GLY A 261 -5.64 9.27 6.86
N LYS A 262 -5.27 10.02 7.91
CA LYS A 262 -6.26 10.58 8.86
C LYS A 262 -7.18 11.60 8.20
N ARG A 263 -6.66 12.56 7.43
CA ARG A 263 -7.47 13.55 6.71
C ARG A 263 -8.41 12.90 5.70
N THR A 264 -7.92 11.88 5.00
CA THR A 264 -8.74 11.09 4.07
C THR A 264 -9.85 10.36 4.80
N ALA A 265 -9.53 9.67 5.90
CA ALA A 265 -10.52 8.98 6.71
C ALA A 265 -11.61 9.92 7.24
N ASP A 266 -11.22 11.08 7.76
CA ASP A 266 -12.16 12.09 8.26
C ASP A 266 -13.12 12.59 7.15
N ALA A 267 -12.60 12.82 5.94
CA ALA A 267 -13.42 13.22 4.79
C ALA A 267 -14.42 12.12 4.37
N VAL A 268 -13.99 10.85 4.36
CA VAL A 268 -14.87 9.71 4.04
C VAL A 268 -15.96 9.55 5.10
N HIS A 269 -15.62 9.68 6.40
CA HIS A 269 -16.61 9.62 7.48
C HIS A 269 -17.71 10.67 7.32
N VAL A 270 -17.34 11.91 6.98
CA VAL A 270 -18.30 12.99 6.70
C VAL A 270 -19.20 12.63 5.53
N GLU A 271 -18.64 12.13 4.45
CA GLU A 271 -19.42 11.75 3.27
C GLU A 271 -20.39 10.59 3.56
N PHE A 272 -19.94 9.59 4.30
CA PHE A 272 -20.76 8.45 4.70
C PHE A 272 -21.89 8.85 5.64
N ALA A 273 -21.64 9.77 6.58
CA ALA A 273 -22.68 10.30 7.47
C ALA A 273 -23.75 11.07 6.68
N LYS A 274 -23.37 11.84 5.65
CA LYS A 274 -24.34 12.49 4.74
C LYS A 274 -25.16 11.47 3.98
N CYS A 275 -24.54 10.44 3.42
CA CYS A 275 -25.25 9.37 2.72
C CYS A 275 -26.23 8.66 3.65
N ALA A 276 -25.83 8.35 4.89
CA ALA A 276 -26.70 7.75 5.90
C ALA A 276 -27.91 8.63 6.24
N ALA A 277 -27.72 9.95 6.33
CA ALA A 277 -28.81 10.89 6.53
C ALA A 277 -29.82 10.87 5.36
N ALA A 278 -29.32 10.85 4.12
CA ALA A 278 -30.15 10.74 2.92
C ALA A 278 -30.92 9.41 2.87
N CYS A 279 -30.28 8.29 3.22
CA CYS A 279 -30.94 6.98 3.32
C CYS A 279 -32.11 7.03 4.31
N LYS A 280 -31.89 7.57 5.52
CA LYS A 280 -32.95 7.69 6.52
C LYS A 280 -34.12 8.54 6.06
N ALA A 281 -33.83 9.68 5.43
CA ALA A 281 -34.87 10.55 4.90
C ALA A 281 -35.70 9.83 3.82
N ASN A 282 -35.06 9.08 2.92
CA ASN A 282 -35.77 8.34 1.88
C ASN A 282 -36.59 7.16 2.45
N MET A 283 -36.00 6.35 3.35
CA MET A 283 -36.72 5.23 3.96
C MET A 283 -37.94 5.67 4.78
N ALA A 284 -37.89 6.86 5.40
CA ALA A 284 -39.04 7.45 6.09
C ALA A 284 -40.23 7.76 5.17
N THR A 285 -40.03 7.84 3.85
CA THR A 285 -41.12 8.00 2.86
C THR A 285 -41.83 6.68 2.52
N GLY A 286 -41.35 5.55 3.04
CA GLY A 286 -41.84 4.21 2.69
C GLY A 286 -41.15 3.61 1.45
N ALA A 287 -39.97 4.11 1.08
CA ALA A 287 -39.19 3.56 -0.02
C ALA A 287 -38.77 2.10 0.24
N GLU A 288 -38.67 1.31 -0.85
CA GLU A 288 -38.15 -0.06 -0.79
C GLU A 288 -36.62 -0.07 -0.65
N PRO A 289 -36.04 -0.99 0.14
CA PRO A 289 -34.61 -0.99 0.38
C PRO A 289 -33.81 -1.51 -0.82
N THR A 290 -32.76 -0.77 -1.19
CA THR A 290 -31.89 -1.10 -2.34
C THR A 290 -30.42 -1.30 -1.97
N CYS A 291 -30.03 -0.91 -0.76
CA CYS A 291 -28.65 -1.02 -0.27
C CYS A 291 -28.59 -1.46 1.21
N ILE A 292 -27.37 -1.72 1.71
CA ILE A 292 -27.15 -2.15 3.09
C ILE A 292 -27.71 -1.14 4.10
N VAL A 293 -27.50 0.16 3.88
CA VAL A 293 -27.99 1.18 4.83
C VAL A 293 -29.52 1.24 4.82
N ASP A 294 -30.18 1.12 3.66
CA ASP A 294 -31.64 1.05 3.61
C ASP A 294 -32.18 -0.12 4.44
N GLN A 295 -31.60 -1.32 4.27
CA GLN A 295 -31.99 -2.51 5.03
C GLN A 295 -31.77 -2.31 6.55
N TRP A 296 -30.68 -1.64 6.92
CA TRP A 296 -30.38 -1.37 8.33
C TRP A 296 -31.35 -0.36 8.92
N VAL A 297 -31.67 0.71 8.19
CA VAL A 297 -32.67 1.71 8.58
C VAL A 297 -34.06 1.09 8.70
N LEU A 298 -34.46 0.26 7.74
CA LEU A 298 -35.73 -0.48 7.81
C LEU A 298 -35.81 -1.35 9.06
N HIS A 299 -34.70 -1.99 9.46
CA HIS A 299 -34.65 -2.79 10.68
C HIS A 299 -34.75 -1.93 11.94
N MET A 300 -34.17 -0.72 11.95
CA MET A 300 -34.34 0.26 13.03
C MET A 300 -35.80 0.71 13.15
N MET A 301 -36.43 1.08 12.02
CA MET A 301 -37.84 1.51 11.97
C MET A 301 -38.78 0.41 12.50
N LYS A 302 -38.64 -0.82 12.01
CA LYS A 302 -39.45 -1.96 12.50
C LYS A 302 -39.24 -2.24 13.99
N SER A 303 -38.02 -2.03 14.50
CA SER A 303 -37.74 -2.19 15.94
C SER A 303 -38.38 -1.08 16.78
N ASN A 304 -38.50 0.14 16.25
CA ASN A 304 -39.22 1.23 16.91
C ASN A 304 -40.72 1.00 16.87
N GLU A 305 -41.29 0.70 15.70
CA GLU A 305 -42.72 0.41 15.54
C GLU A 305 -43.19 -0.69 16.49
N TYR A 306 -42.41 -1.78 16.63
CA TYR A 306 -42.71 -2.82 17.61
C TYR A 306 -42.72 -2.28 19.04
N ARG A 307 -41.73 -1.46 19.43
CA ARG A 307 -41.67 -0.88 20.78
C ARG A 307 -42.85 0.06 21.05
N GLU A 308 -43.25 0.84 20.06
CA GLU A 308 -44.41 1.73 20.16
C GLU A 308 -45.72 0.95 20.33
N LYS A 309 -45.93 -0.11 19.54
CA LYS A 309 -47.10 -1.00 19.67
C LYS A 309 -47.19 -1.66 21.04
N ILE A 310 -46.07 -2.20 21.54
CA ILE A 310 -46.02 -2.79 22.89
C ILE A 310 -46.29 -1.72 23.96
N ALA A 311 -45.73 -0.51 23.82
CA ALA A 311 -45.98 0.59 24.74
C ALA A 311 -47.45 1.08 24.71
N ALA A 312 -48.11 0.96 23.56
CA ALA A 312 -49.54 1.24 23.38
C ALA A 312 -50.46 0.14 23.93
N GLY A 313 -49.91 -0.96 24.44
CA GLY A 313 -50.67 -2.05 25.05
C GLY A 313 -51.09 -3.17 24.07
N GLU A 314 -50.61 -3.16 22.83
CA GLU A 314 -50.84 -4.26 21.89
C GLU A 314 -50.07 -5.51 22.32
N THR A 315 -50.76 -6.64 22.52
CA THR A 315 -50.14 -7.91 22.95
C THR A 315 -49.75 -8.83 21.79
N ASP A 316 -50.35 -8.62 20.61
CA ASP A 316 -50.21 -9.50 19.44
C ASP A 316 -49.34 -8.90 18.32
N ALA A 317 -48.55 -7.86 18.64
CA ALA A 317 -47.67 -7.22 17.67
C ALA A 317 -46.59 -8.20 17.15
N GLU A 318 -46.45 -8.30 15.83
CA GLU A 318 -45.43 -9.15 15.22
C GLU A 318 -44.02 -8.66 15.59
N LYS A 319 -43.30 -9.48 16.35
CA LYS A 319 -41.96 -9.16 16.83
C LYS A 319 -40.92 -9.34 15.72
N PRO A 320 -40.13 -8.31 15.40
CA PRO A 320 -38.97 -8.47 14.51
C PRO A 320 -38.01 -9.54 15.04
N SER A 321 -37.34 -10.25 14.13
CA SER A 321 -36.44 -11.37 14.48
C SER A 321 -35.40 -11.01 15.53
N ASN A 322 -34.92 -9.77 15.53
CA ASN A 322 -34.12 -9.16 16.59
C ASN A 322 -34.52 -7.70 16.75
N LEU A 323 -34.53 -7.20 17.99
CA LEU A 323 -34.70 -5.76 18.25
C LEU A 323 -33.35 -5.07 18.28
N ILE A 324 -33.25 -3.94 17.58
CA ILE A 324 -32.06 -3.09 17.57
C ILE A 324 -32.42 -1.67 17.99
N ARG A 325 -31.45 -0.95 18.55
CA ARG A 325 -31.58 0.48 18.83
C ARG A 325 -31.45 1.30 17.55
N GLU A 326 -31.81 2.57 17.64
CA GLU A 326 -31.44 3.52 16.61
C GLU A 326 -29.93 3.80 16.67
N PHE A 327 -29.32 3.90 15.49
CA PHE A 327 -27.93 4.30 15.29
C PHE A 327 -27.89 5.68 14.66
N THR A 328 -26.95 6.53 15.08
CA THR A 328 -26.80 7.87 14.48
C THR A 328 -26.20 7.78 13.08
N ASN A 329 -26.23 8.90 12.32
CA ASN A 329 -25.64 8.93 10.98
C ASN A 329 -24.13 8.72 11.03
N GLU A 330 -23.49 9.25 12.08
CA GLU A 330 -22.07 9.07 12.36
C GLU A 330 -21.77 7.61 12.72
N GLU A 331 -22.58 6.95 13.54
CA GLU A 331 -22.38 5.52 13.85
C GLU A 331 -22.52 4.63 12.61
N ILE A 332 -23.48 4.92 11.74
CA ILE A 332 -23.63 4.23 10.45
C ILE A 332 -22.41 4.50 9.57
N GLY A 333 -21.99 5.76 9.45
CA GLY A 333 -20.83 6.15 8.65
C GLY A 333 -19.53 5.50 9.14
N GLU A 334 -19.28 5.52 10.44
CA GLU A 334 -18.13 4.85 11.05
C GLU A 334 -18.16 3.34 10.79
N THR A 335 -19.33 2.71 10.92
CA THR A 335 -19.49 1.27 10.65
C THR A 335 -19.19 0.95 9.18
N LEU A 336 -19.72 1.75 8.24
CA LEU A 336 -19.55 1.52 6.81
C LEU A 336 -18.12 1.83 6.36
N PHE A 337 -17.42 2.75 7.04
CA PHE A 337 -15.98 2.96 6.88
C PHE A 337 -15.20 1.70 7.24
N THR A 338 -15.54 1.03 8.35
CA THR A 338 -14.88 -0.23 8.69
C THR A 338 -15.18 -1.36 7.69
N PHE A 339 -16.36 -1.36 7.07
CA PHE A 339 -16.68 -2.31 6.00
C PHE A 339 -15.85 -2.04 4.75
N LEU A 340 -15.67 -0.77 4.37
CA LEU A 340 -14.80 -0.41 3.26
C LEU A 340 -13.36 -0.82 3.55
N PHE A 341 -12.83 -0.48 4.73
CA PHE A 341 -11.50 -0.90 5.17
C PHE A 341 -11.30 -2.42 5.09
N ALA A 342 -12.24 -3.21 5.63
CA ALA A 342 -12.12 -4.66 5.65
C ALA A 342 -12.27 -5.31 4.26
N SER A 343 -13.09 -4.73 3.38
CA SER A 343 -13.40 -5.32 2.06
C SER A 343 -12.40 -4.92 0.99
N GLN A 344 -11.80 -3.73 1.06
CA GLN A 344 -11.06 -3.12 -0.05
C GLN A 344 -9.87 -3.98 -0.50
N ASP A 345 -8.90 -4.18 0.39
CA ASP A 345 -7.67 -4.92 0.05
C ASP A 345 -7.93 -6.44 -0.09
N ALA A 346 -8.89 -6.99 0.67
CA ALA A 346 -9.23 -8.41 0.62
C ALA A 346 -9.92 -8.79 -0.70
N SER A 347 -10.93 -8.02 -1.13
CA SER A 347 -11.68 -8.30 -2.36
C SER A 347 -10.85 -7.98 -3.60
N SER A 348 -10.03 -6.93 -3.56
CA SER A 348 -9.09 -6.61 -4.65
C SER A 348 -8.05 -7.72 -4.85
N SER A 349 -7.51 -8.27 -3.77
CA SER A 349 -6.61 -9.42 -3.80
C SER A 349 -7.28 -10.65 -4.42
N ALA A 350 -8.45 -11.03 -3.91
CA ALA A 350 -9.20 -12.18 -4.42
C ALA A 350 -9.55 -12.01 -5.90
N THR A 351 -10.02 -10.83 -6.29
CA THR A 351 -10.33 -10.50 -7.70
C THR A 351 -9.10 -10.65 -8.58
N THR A 352 -7.97 -10.07 -8.17
CA THR A 352 -6.72 -10.12 -8.95
C THR A 352 -6.27 -11.57 -9.19
N TRP A 353 -6.25 -12.39 -8.13
CA TRP A 353 -5.89 -13.81 -8.25
C TRP A 353 -6.90 -14.60 -9.10
N LEU A 354 -8.20 -14.31 -8.98
CA LEU A 354 -9.23 -15.00 -9.76
C LEU A 354 -9.05 -14.80 -11.26
N PHE A 355 -8.89 -13.55 -11.69
CA PHE A 355 -8.68 -13.22 -13.10
C PHE A 355 -7.37 -13.82 -13.63
N GLN A 356 -6.27 -13.76 -12.85
CA GLN A 356 -4.99 -14.37 -13.21
C GLN A 356 -5.11 -15.90 -13.37
N ILE A 357 -5.70 -16.58 -12.39
CA ILE A 357 -5.79 -18.05 -12.38
C ILE A 357 -6.63 -18.54 -13.56
N LEU A 358 -7.75 -17.88 -13.87
CA LEU A 358 -8.61 -18.25 -14.98
C LEU A 358 -7.95 -17.98 -16.35
N ALA A 359 -7.17 -16.90 -16.47
CA ALA A 359 -6.39 -16.65 -17.68
C ALA A 359 -5.32 -17.72 -17.92
N GLN A 360 -4.72 -18.24 -16.85
CA GLN A 360 -3.70 -19.29 -16.91
C GLN A 360 -4.28 -20.71 -17.05
N ARG A 361 -5.61 -20.88 -16.89
CA ARG A 361 -6.30 -22.18 -16.91
C ARG A 361 -7.51 -22.13 -17.84
N PRO A 362 -7.28 -22.19 -19.16
CA PRO A 362 -8.36 -22.13 -20.14
C PRO A 362 -9.41 -23.24 -19.99
N ASP A 363 -9.00 -24.40 -19.47
CA ASP A 363 -9.89 -25.54 -19.16
C ASP A 363 -10.89 -25.20 -18.05
N VAL A 364 -10.41 -24.61 -16.94
CA VAL A 364 -11.25 -24.14 -15.84
C VAL A 364 -12.16 -23.00 -16.32
N MET A 365 -11.61 -22.06 -17.07
CA MET A 365 -12.36 -20.94 -17.63
C MET A 365 -13.46 -21.39 -18.60
N ALA A 366 -13.19 -22.36 -19.47
CA ALA A 366 -14.17 -22.90 -20.41
C ALA A 366 -15.36 -23.56 -19.69
N ARG A 367 -15.10 -24.42 -18.70
CA ARG A 367 -16.16 -25.09 -17.92
C ARG A 367 -16.97 -24.08 -17.08
N LEU A 368 -16.33 -23.06 -16.51
CA LEU A 368 -17.01 -21.97 -15.81
C LEU A 368 -17.91 -21.17 -16.76
N ARG A 369 -17.42 -20.83 -17.95
CA ARG A 369 -18.17 -20.08 -18.97
C ARG A 369 -19.38 -20.87 -19.48
N GLU A 370 -19.21 -22.17 -19.73
CA GLU A 370 -20.31 -23.07 -20.13
C GLU A 370 -21.40 -23.14 -19.05
N GLU A 371 -21.02 -23.35 -17.79
CA GLU A 371 -21.97 -23.41 -16.67
C GLU A 371 -22.75 -22.09 -16.52
N ASN A 372 -22.06 -20.95 -16.61
CA ASN A 372 -22.70 -19.63 -16.50
C ASN A 372 -23.65 -19.35 -17.67
N LEU A 373 -23.32 -19.78 -18.89
CA LEU A 373 -24.22 -19.65 -20.03
C LEU A 373 -25.46 -20.53 -19.87
N ALA A 374 -25.28 -21.77 -19.40
CA ALA A 374 -26.37 -22.72 -19.17
C ALA A 374 -27.33 -22.24 -18.06
N ALA A 375 -26.82 -21.70 -16.95
CA ALA A 375 -27.63 -21.12 -15.88
C ALA A 375 -28.48 -19.93 -16.35
N ARG A 376 -28.06 -19.26 -17.42
CA ARG A 376 -28.81 -18.18 -18.07
C ARG A 376 -29.71 -18.63 -19.22
N GLY A 377 -29.85 -19.94 -19.43
CA GLY A 377 -30.67 -20.49 -20.51
C GLY A 377 -30.15 -20.15 -21.91
N GLY A 378 -28.84 -19.91 -22.06
CA GLY A 378 -28.22 -19.49 -23.32
C GLY A 378 -28.23 -17.98 -23.58
N ASP A 379 -28.93 -17.18 -22.75
CA ASP A 379 -28.95 -15.72 -22.87
C ASP A 379 -27.83 -15.08 -22.05
N LYS A 380 -26.77 -14.62 -22.72
CA LYS A 380 -25.63 -13.96 -22.08
C LYS A 380 -26.02 -12.67 -21.32
N THR A 381 -27.12 -12.03 -21.68
CA THR A 381 -27.54 -10.72 -21.13
C THR A 381 -28.43 -10.84 -19.90
N LYS A 382 -28.99 -12.03 -19.63
CA LYS A 382 -29.85 -12.26 -18.47
C LYS A 382 -29.09 -11.86 -17.19
N PRO A 383 -29.65 -11.03 -16.29
CA PRO A 383 -28.98 -10.63 -15.06
C PRO A 383 -28.69 -11.79 -14.11
N PHE A 384 -27.67 -11.65 -13.26
CA PHE A 384 -27.36 -12.61 -12.19
C PHE A 384 -28.37 -12.49 -11.03
N ASP A 385 -28.87 -13.63 -10.56
CA ASP A 385 -29.77 -13.71 -9.41
C ASP A 385 -29.31 -14.81 -8.41
N LEU A 386 -30.03 -14.94 -7.31
CA LEU A 386 -29.71 -15.90 -6.26
C LEU A 386 -29.98 -17.35 -6.66
N GLU A 387 -31.02 -17.60 -7.47
CA GLU A 387 -31.37 -18.95 -7.91
C GLU A 387 -30.27 -19.50 -8.82
N MET A 388 -29.69 -18.65 -9.67
CA MET A 388 -28.50 -18.99 -10.44
C MET A 388 -27.34 -19.41 -9.55
N LEU A 389 -27.03 -18.68 -8.47
CA LEU A 389 -25.94 -19.06 -7.57
C LEU A 389 -26.09 -20.47 -6.99
N GLU A 390 -27.34 -20.89 -6.70
CA GLU A 390 -27.61 -22.24 -6.22
C GLU A 390 -27.23 -23.29 -7.28
N SER A 391 -27.51 -23.01 -8.55
CA SER A 391 -27.17 -23.89 -9.69
C SER A 391 -25.70 -23.92 -10.10
N LEU A 392 -24.94 -22.83 -9.88
CA LEU A 392 -23.54 -22.66 -10.31
C LEU A 392 -22.53 -23.45 -9.46
N THR A 393 -22.62 -24.78 -9.51
CA THR A 393 -21.82 -25.71 -8.69
C THR A 393 -20.31 -25.55 -8.93
N TYR A 394 -19.88 -25.51 -10.19
CA TYR A 394 -18.47 -25.38 -10.56
C TYR A 394 -17.92 -23.99 -10.30
N THR A 395 -18.68 -22.93 -10.60
CA THR A 395 -18.27 -21.54 -10.30
C THR A 395 -18.03 -21.35 -8.80
N LYS A 396 -18.92 -21.90 -7.95
CA LYS A 396 -18.72 -21.92 -6.49
C LYS A 396 -17.45 -22.67 -6.11
N ALA A 397 -17.21 -23.83 -6.69
CA ALA A 397 -16.00 -24.62 -6.44
C ALA A 397 -14.72 -23.87 -6.82
N VAL A 398 -14.69 -23.18 -7.97
CA VAL A 398 -13.56 -22.33 -8.41
C VAL A 398 -13.28 -21.22 -7.41
N ILE A 399 -14.33 -20.51 -6.94
CA ILE A 399 -14.18 -19.43 -5.96
C ILE A 399 -13.69 -19.96 -4.61
N LYS A 400 -14.20 -21.10 -4.14
CA LYS A 400 -13.74 -21.70 -2.90
C LYS A 400 -12.29 -22.18 -3.01
N GLU A 401 -11.91 -22.76 -4.15
CA GLU A 401 -10.54 -23.18 -4.38
C GLU A 401 -9.58 -22.00 -4.45
N LEU A 402 -9.98 -20.89 -5.08
CA LEU A 402 -9.23 -19.63 -5.05
C LEU A 402 -9.01 -19.16 -3.62
N LEU A 403 -10.08 -19.05 -2.83
CA LEU A 403 -10.00 -18.58 -1.45
C LEU A 403 -9.16 -19.51 -0.55
N ARG A 404 -9.09 -20.80 -0.88
CA ARG A 404 -8.19 -21.76 -0.22
C ARG A 404 -6.73 -21.57 -0.64
N HIS A 405 -6.49 -21.52 -1.95
CA HIS A 405 -5.15 -21.57 -2.57
C HIS A 405 -4.42 -20.22 -2.53
N ARG A 406 -5.17 -19.11 -2.60
CA ARG A 406 -4.69 -17.73 -2.50
C ARG A 406 -5.60 -16.93 -1.55
N PRO A 407 -5.61 -17.26 -0.25
CA PRO A 407 -6.43 -16.53 0.72
C PRO A 407 -5.95 -15.09 0.84
N PRO A 408 -6.82 -14.07 0.73
CA PRO A 408 -6.40 -12.69 0.84
C PRO A 408 -5.76 -12.37 2.20
N VAL A 409 -6.31 -12.92 3.28
CA VAL A 409 -5.85 -12.69 4.66
C VAL A 409 -5.23 -13.96 5.22
N ILE A 410 -3.96 -13.90 5.62
CA ILE A 410 -3.22 -15.04 6.17
C ILE A 410 -3.22 -15.13 7.70
N PHE A 411 -3.58 -14.05 8.39
CA PHE A 411 -3.79 -13.99 9.83
C PHE A 411 -4.51 -12.70 10.24
N VAL A 412 -5.04 -12.65 11.46
CA VAL A 412 -5.58 -11.43 12.09
C VAL A 412 -4.91 -11.25 13.45
N PRO A 413 -4.16 -10.16 13.72
CA PRO A 413 -3.47 -10.02 15.00
C PRO A 413 -4.43 -9.83 16.18
N TYR A 414 -4.04 -10.39 17.33
CA TYR A 414 -4.72 -10.19 18.61
C TYR A 414 -3.73 -9.70 19.66
N LEU A 415 -4.18 -8.85 20.59
CA LEU A 415 -3.43 -8.46 21.78
C LEU A 415 -3.83 -9.35 22.95
N ALA A 416 -2.85 -9.95 23.63
CA ALA A 416 -3.09 -10.65 24.89
C ALA A 416 -3.35 -9.63 26.02
N THR A 417 -4.61 -9.51 26.45
CA THR A 417 -5.03 -8.57 27.51
C THR A 417 -4.67 -9.08 28.90
N LYS A 418 -4.45 -10.40 29.02
CA LYS A 418 -4.00 -11.13 30.21
C LYS A 418 -3.01 -12.21 29.80
N ASN A 419 -2.34 -12.82 30.79
CA ASN A 419 -1.53 -14.01 30.53
C ASN A 419 -2.43 -15.11 29.96
N PHE A 420 -2.14 -15.57 28.74
CA PHE A 420 -3.00 -16.47 27.98
C PHE A 420 -2.38 -17.88 27.89
N PRO A 421 -2.93 -18.87 28.62
CA PRO A 421 -2.43 -20.25 28.59
C PRO A 421 -2.83 -20.93 27.26
N ILE A 422 -2.11 -20.60 26.20
CA ILE A 422 -2.39 -21.06 24.84
C ILE A 422 -2.11 -22.56 24.67
N THR A 423 -1.13 -23.11 25.38
CA THR A 423 -0.91 -24.57 25.50
C THR A 423 -0.67 -24.94 26.97
N PRO A 424 -0.71 -26.23 27.35
CA PRO A 424 -0.36 -26.65 28.71
C PRO A 424 1.04 -26.21 29.15
N ASN A 425 1.97 -26.09 28.21
CA ASN A 425 3.39 -25.86 28.48
C ASN A 425 3.86 -24.44 28.15
N TYR A 426 2.98 -23.57 27.64
CA TYR A 426 3.33 -22.20 27.29
C TYR A 426 2.17 -21.22 27.51
N THR A 427 2.50 -20.12 28.18
CA THR A 427 1.57 -19.01 28.44
C THR A 427 2.08 -17.77 27.73
N VAL A 428 1.27 -17.20 26.84
CA VAL A 428 1.58 -15.92 26.21
C VAL A 428 1.53 -14.83 27.28
N PRO A 429 2.60 -14.02 27.45
CA PRO A 429 2.59 -12.91 28.40
C PRO A 429 1.60 -11.82 28.01
N LYS A 430 0.95 -11.21 29.01
CA LYS A 430 0.14 -9.99 28.83
C LYS A 430 0.90 -8.92 28.05
N GLY A 431 0.22 -8.27 27.11
CA GLY A 431 0.78 -7.20 26.27
C GLY A 431 1.51 -7.71 25.02
N SER A 432 1.68 -9.02 24.88
CA SER A 432 2.20 -9.64 23.66
C SER A 432 1.12 -9.69 22.58
N MET A 433 1.55 -9.65 21.32
CA MET A 433 0.69 -9.92 20.17
C MET A 433 0.64 -11.43 19.93
N VAL A 434 -0.55 -11.97 19.65
CA VAL A 434 -0.79 -13.36 19.28
C VAL A 434 -1.42 -13.38 17.91
N ILE A 435 -0.83 -14.14 16.99
CA ILE A 435 -1.23 -14.19 15.58
C ILE A 435 -1.77 -15.60 15.29
N PRO A 436 -3.10 -15.79 15.22
CA PRO A 436 -3.71 -16.99 14.66
C PRO A 436 -3.49 -17.02 13.15
N SER A 437 -2.71 -18.00 12.68
CA SER A 437 -2.39 -18.14 11.26
C SER A 437 -3.45 -18.99 10.55
N CYS A 438 -4.03 -18.45 9.48
CA CYS A 438 -5.06 -19.11 8.70
C CYS A 438 -4.47 -19.94 7.53
N TYR A 439 -3.36 -19.47 6.94
CA TYR A 439 -2.76 -20.09 5.76
C TYR A 439 -2.41 -21.58 5.94
N PRO A 440 -1.77 -22.01 7.06
CA PRO A 440 -1.41 -23.42 7.24
C PRO A 440 -2.63 -24.34 7.26
N ALA A 441 -3.73 -23.92 7.87
CA ALA A 441 -4.96 -24.71 7.91
C ALA A 441 -5.58 -24.91 6.51
N LEU A 442 -5.42 -23.94 5.61
CA LEU A 442 -5.90 -23.98 4.21
C LEU A 442 -4.98 -24.76 3.27
N HIS A 443 -3.74 -25.03 3.69
CA HIS A 443 -2.70 -25.76 2.94
C HIS A 443 -2.24 -27.03 3.65
N ASP A 444 -3.03 -27.51 4.62
CA ASP A 444 -2.77 -28.73 5.37
C ASP A 444 -2.84 -29.95 4.43
N PRO A 445 -1.73 -30.65 4.14
CA PRO A 445 -1.70 -31.74 3.18
C PRO A 445 -2.49 -32.97 3.63
N ASP A 446 -2.74 -33.13 4.94
CA ASP A 446 -3.56 -34.22 5.48
C ASP A 446 -5.06 -33.97 5.26
N VAL A 447 -5.43 -32.72 5.00
CA VAL A 447 -6.82 -32.27 4.79
C VAL A 447 -7.11 -31.95 3.33
N TYR A 448 -6.15 -31.33 2.64
CA TYR A 448 -6.22 -30.97 1.23
C TYR A 448 -5.05 -31.62 0.48
N PRO A 449 -5.23 -32.82 -0.09
CA PRO A 449 -4.19 -33.48 -0.87
C PRO A 449 -3.70 -32.59 -2.01
N ASN A 450 -2.38 -32.57 -2.22
CA ASN A 450 -1.69 -31.68 -3.16
C ASN A 450 -2.11 -30.21 -2.99
N PRO A 451 -1.89 -29.60 -1.81
CA PRO A 451 -2.50 -28.30 -1.45
C PRO A 451 -2.02 -27.15 -2.35
N ASN A 452 -0.88 -27.32 -3.03
CA ASN A 452 -0.30 -26.35 -3.97
C ASN A 452 -0.86 -26.48 -5.40
N VAL A 453 -1.69 -27.48 -5.68
CA VAL A 453 -2.40 -27.60 -6.96
C VAL A 453 -3.75 -26.91 -6.83
N PHE A 454 -4.07 -26.06 -7.81
CA PHE A 454 -5.39 -25.45 -7.93
C PHE A 454 -6.34 -26.46 -8.57
N ASP A 455 -7.23 -27.03 -7.77
CA ASP A 455 -8.17 -28.07 -8.18
C ASP A 455 -9.57 -27.78 -7.62
N PRO A 456 -10.50 -27.21 -8.44
CA PRO A 456 -11.87 -26.98 -8.03
C PRO A 456 -12.65 -28.27 -7.72
N ASP A 457 -12.33 -29.41 -8.35
CA ASP A 457 -13.13 -30.63 -8.21
C ASP A 457 -13.02 -31.23 -6.79
N ARG A 458 -12.05 -30.82 -5.97
CA ARG A 458 -12.00 -31.17 -4.54
C ARG A 458 -13.25 -30.75 -3.76
N TRP A 459 -13.97 -29.74 -4.24
CA TRP A 459 -15.21 -29.23 -3.63
C TRP A 459 -16.47 -29.92 -4.15
N ILE A 460 -16.35 -30.69 -5.24
CA ILE A 460 -17.47 -31.32 -5.91
C ILE A 460 -17.43 -32.84 -5.71
N THR A 461 -16.32 -33.47 -6.12
CA THR A 461 -16.12 -34.92 -6.02
C THR A 461 -15.33 -35.32 -4.78
N GLY A 462 -14.60 -34.37 -4.17
CA GLY A 462 -13.86 -34.58 -2.93
C GLY A 462 -14.69 -34.32 -1.66
N ASP A 463 -14.03 -34.28 -0.51
CA ASP A 463 -14.66 -34.08 0.80
C ASP A 463 -14.33 -32.70 1.42
N ALA A 464 -13.82 -31.74 0.63
CA ALA A 464 -13.37 -30.43 1.11
C ALA A 464 -14.47 -29.63 1.83
N GLU A 465 -15.74 -29.79 1.43
CA GLU A 465 -16.90 -29.18 2.11
C GLU A 465 -17.02 -29.61 3.58
N SER A 466 -16.63 -30.84 3.92
CA SER A 466 -16.70 -31.37 5.28
C SER A 466 -15.61 -30.79 6.20
N LYS A 467 -14.56 -30.17 5.64
CA LYS A 467 -13.36 -29.71 6.36
C LYS A 467 -13.55 -28.35 7.04
N VAL A 468 -14.71 -28.16 7.67
CA VAL A 468 -15.15 -26.88 8.27
C VAL A 468 -14.18 -26.30 9.29
N LYS A 469 -13.40 -27.13 10.00
CA LYS A 469 -12.42 -26.66 10.98
C LYS A 469 -11.19 -26.03 10.31
N ASN A 470 -10.81 -26.49 9.11
CA ASN A 470 -9.68 -25.99 8.35
C ASN A 470 -10.04 -24.78 7.47
N TRP A 471 -11.33 -24.54 7.23
CA TRP A 471 -11.83 -23.39 6.48
C TRP A 471 -11.77 -22.08 7.28
N LEU A 472 -10.56 -21.58 7.49
CA LEU A 472 -10.25 -20.37 8.27
C LEU A 472 -10.13 -19.09 7.43
N VAL A 473 -10.47 -19.13 6.13
CA VAL A 473 -10.35 -17.95 5.25
C VAL A 473 -11.18 -16.75 5.71
N PHE A 474 -12.28 -17.01 6.44
CA PHE A 474 -13.15 -15.98 7.02
C PHE A 474 -12.96 -15.81 8.53
N GLY A 475 -11.88 -16.36 9.10
CA GLY A 475 -11.64 -16.40 10.54
C GLY A 475 -12.62 -17.30 11.30
N ALA A 476 -12.67 -17.15 12.62
CA ALA A 476 -13.57 -17.90 13.49
C ALA A 476 -13.92 -17.10 14.75
N GLY A 477 -14.87 -17.61 15.55
CA GLY A 477 -15.22 -17.04 16.85
C GLY A 477 -16.14 -15.83 16.75
N ALA A 478 -16.11 -14.97 17.77
CA ALA A 478 -17.04 -13.83 17.88
C ALA A 478 -16.80 -12.76 16.80
N HIS A 479 -15.59 -12.70 16.24
CA HIS A 479 -15.14 -11.73 15.23
C HIS A 479 -15.02 -12.37 13.84
N ASP A 480 -15.76 -13.45 13.56
CA ASP A 480 -15.77 -14.06 12.23
C ASP A 480 -16.28 -13.08 11.15
N CYS A 481 -15.90 -13.29 9.90
CA CYS A 481 -16.28 -12.37 8.82
C CYS A 481 -17.80 -12.29 8.65
N LEU A 482 -18.34 -11.08 8.75
CA LEU A 482 -19.77 -10.82 8.55
C LEU A 482 -20.21 -11.12 7.10
N ALA A 483 -19.32 -10.86 6.14
CA ALA A 483 -19.56 -10.98 4.71
C ALA A 483 -19.29 -12.40 4.16
N ARG A 484 -19.14 -13.43 5.01
CA ARG A 484 -18.79 -14.81 4.59
C ARG A 484 -19.73 -15.42 3.53
N ARG A 485 -20.98 -14.96 3.47
CA ARG A 485 -21.97 -15.36 2.44
C ARG A 485 -21.96 -14.43 1.23
N TYR A 486 -21.74 -13.14 1.47
CA TYR A 486 -21.72 -12.12 0.43
C TYR A 486 -20.52 -12.24 -0.49
N VAL A 487 -19.31 -12.51 0.05
CA VAL A 487 -18.08 -12.54 -0.75
C VAL A 487 -18.16 -13.58 -1.88
N PRO A 488 -18.47 -14.88 -1.64
CA PRO A 488 -18.55 -15.84 -2.73
C PRO A 488 -19.64 -15.51 -3.76
N LEU A 489 -20.77 -14.95 -3.31
CA LEU A 489 -21.89 -14.56 -4.16
C LEU A 489 -21.50 -13.38 -5.08
N SER A 490 -20.91 -12.33 -4.51
CA SER A 490 -20.44 -11.17 -5.26
C SER A 490 -19.37 -11.57 -6.28
N MET A 491 -18.48 -12.49 -5.90
CA MET A 491 -17.45 -13.03 -6.80
C MET A 491 -18.05 -13.88 -7.92
N ALA A 492 -19.09 -14.67 -7.64
CA ALA A 492 -19.79 -15.46 -8.67
C ALA A 492 -20.49 -14.55 -9.69
N GLY A 493 -21.18 -13.50 -9.22
CA GLY A 493 -21.79 -12.51 -10.12
C GLY A 493 -20.75 -11.78 -10.97
N MET A 494 -19.64 -11.36 -10.37
CA MET A 494 -18.50 -10.73 -11.06
C MET A 494 -17.92 -11.66 -12.13
N ILE A 495 -17.42 -12.83 -11.74
CA ILE A 495 -16.68 -13.68 -12.67
C ILE A 495 -17.59 -14.35 -13.70
N GLY A 496 -18.84 -14.65 -13.33
CA GLY A 496 -19.82 -15.18 -14.26
C GLY A 496 -20.18 -14.19 -15.37
N LYS A 497 -20.30 -12.90 -15.05
CA LYS A 497 -20.51 -11.85 -16.06
C LYS A 497 -19.24 -11.63 -16.90
N ALA A 498 -18.09 -11.45 -16.26
CA ALA A 498 -16.80 -11.29 -16.95
C ALA A 498 -16.55 -12.45 -17.93
N ALA A 499 -16.80 -13.69 -17.50
CA ALA A 499 -16.59 -14.86 -18.33
C ALA A 499 -17.41 -14.85 -19.63
N LEU A 500 -18.59 -14.22 -19.64
CA LEU A 500 -19.48 -14.20 -20.80
C LEU A 500 -19.24 -13.00 -21.73
N GLU A 501 -18.74 -11.89 -21.19
CA GLU A 501 -18.62 -10.61 -21.90
C GLU A 501 -17.20 -10.19 -22.21
N LEU A 502 -16.21 -10.74 -21.49
CA LEU A 502 -14.81 -10.39 -21.64
C LEU A 502 -13.99 -11.59 -22.10
N ASP A 503 -12.99 -11.28 -22.91
CA ASP A 503 -11.83 -12.13 -23.14
C ASP A 503 -10.61 -11.41 -22.58
N TRP A 504 -9.79 -12.13 -21.81
CA TRP A 504 -8.58 -11.57 -21.22
C TRP A 504 -7.45 -12.60 -21.25
N GLU A 505 -6.24 -12.09 -21.46
CA GLU A 505 -5.02 -12.89 -21.48
C GLU A 505 -4.07 -12.39 -20.39
N HIS A 506 -3.40 -13.34 -19.72
CA HIS A 506 -2.38 -13.01 -18.73
C HIS A 506 -0.99 -13.19 -19.33
N HIS A 507 -0.25 -12.08 -19.43
CA HIS A 507 1.15 -12.08 -19.82
C HIS A 507 2.02 -12.33 -18.59
N ALA A 508 2.26 -13.61 -18.29
CA ALA A 508 3.05 -14.00 -17.13
C ALA A 508 4.50 -13.48 -17.22
N THR A 509 5.02 -12.98 -16.11
CA THR A 509 6.45 -12.71 -15.93
C THR A 509 7.02 -13.61 -14.85
N GLU A 510 8.33 -13.59 -14.66
CA GLU A 510 9.01 -14.38 -13.61
C GLU A 510 8.44 -14.11 -12.20
N LYS A 511 7.85 -12.93 -11.97
CA LYS A 511 7.27 -12.51 -10.69
C LYS A 511 5.77 -12.75 -10.55
N SER A 512 5.10 -13.26 -11.59
CA SER A 512 3.63 -13.42 -11.59
C SER A 512 3.11 -14.33 -10.48
N GLU A 513 3.92 -15.32 -10.09
CA GLU A 513 3.58 -16.29 -9.04
C GLU A 513 4.19 -15.96 -7.68
N GLU A 514 5.08 -14.97 -7.61
CA GLU A 514 5.63 -14.52 -6.33
C GLU A 514 4.55 -13.78 -5.52
N ILE A 515 4.47 -14.06 -4.21
CA ILE A 515 3.45 -13.49 -3.34
C ILE A 515 4.02 -12.26 -2.62
N ARG A 516 3.42 -11.11 -2.87
CA ARG A 516 3.63 -9.90 -2.07
C ARG A 516 2.73 -9.94 -0.86
N VAL A 517 3.34 -9.79 0.32
CA VAL A 517 2.60 -9.56 1.57
C VAL A 517 2.50 -8.06 1.81
N PHE A 518 1.28 -7.54 1.85
CA PHE A 518 0.99 -6.19 2.32
C PHE A 518 -0.05 -6.29 3.45
N ALA A 519 -1.17 -5.57 3.38
CA ALA A 519 -2.34 -5.85 4.21
C ALA A 519 -2.98 -7.21 3.88
N THR A 520 -2.89 -7.62 2.61
CA THR A 520 -3.38 -8.90 2.08
C THR A 520 -2.37 -9.49 1.08
N LEU A 521 -2.61 -10.71 0.61
CA LEU A 521 -1.75 -11.37 -0.38
C LEU A 521 -2.07 -10.90 -1.80
N PHE A 522 -1.10 -10.31 -2.48
CA PHE A 522 -1.21 -9.98 -3.91
C PHE A 522 -0.11 -10.71 -4.69
N PRO A 523 -0.28 -10.94 -6.01
CA PRO A 523 0.86 -11.25 -6.84
C PRO A 523 1.87 -10.09 -6.76
N MET A 524 3.18 -10.38 -6.74
CA MET A 524 4.27 -9.39 -6.72
C MET A 524 4.19 -8.42 -7.88
N ILE A 525 3.63 -8.90 -8.99
CA ILE A 525 3.07 -8.04 -10.01
C ILE A 525 1.79 -7.39 -9.45
N ILE A 526 1.98 -6.30 -8.69
CA ILE A 526 1.28 -5.07 -9.09
C ILE A 526 1.73 -4.90 -10.52
N LEU A 527 0.79 -5.01 -11.45
CA LEU A 527 1.07 -4.93 -12.86
C LEU A 527 1.83 -3.63 -13.11
N LYS A 528 3.16 -3.77 -13.21
CA LYS A 528 4.11 -2.67 -13.05
C LYS A 528 4.64 -2.35 -14.42
N MET A 529 4.45 -1.09 -14.75
CA MET A 529 5.09 -0.43 -15.86
C MET A 529 6.60 -0.49 -15.65
N ALA A 530 7.27 -1.28 -16.47
CA ALA A 530 8.47 -0.75 -17.07
C ALA A 530 8.05 0.55 -17.79
N LEU A 531 8.88 1.59 -17.72
CA LEU A 531 8.76 2.75 -18.58
C LEU A 531 8.90 2.27 -20.04
N LYS A 532 7.83 1.75 -20.63
CA LYS A 532 7.92 1.13 -21.96
C LYS A 532 8.25 2.18 -22.99
N THR A 533 7.83 3.43 -22.79
CA THR A 533 8.11 4.54 -23.69
C THR A 533 8.53 5.78 -22.89
N ILE A 534 9.68 6.36 -23.26
CA ILE A 534 10.14 7.66 -22.78
C ILE A 534 10.11 8.63 -23.96
N ASN A 535 9.41 9.75 -23.80
CA ASN A 535 9.48 10.85 -24.77
C ASN A 535 10.73 11.68 -24.47
N PHE A 536 11.79 11.47 -25.26
CA PHE A 536 12.99 12.29 -25.18
C PHE A 536 12.80 13.56 -26.02
N ILE A 537 12.88 14.71 -25.37
CA ILE A 537 12.61 16.00 -26.00
C ILE A 537 13.93 16.59 -26.46
N THR A 538 14.25 16.40 -27.74
CA THR A 538 15.48 16.93 -28.33
C THR A 538 15.34 17.25 -29.82
N GLY A 539 15.92 18.37 -30.24
CA GLY A 539 16.11 18.68 -31.66
C GLY A 539 17.42 18.14 -32.24
N ASN A 540 18.30 17.54 -31.43
CA ASN A 540 19.64 17.13 -31.85
C ASN A 540 19.70 15.62 -32.16
N PRO A 541 19.97 15.23 -33.42
CA PRO A 541 19.99 13.82 -33.83
C PRO A 541 21.13 13.02 -33.18
N GLY A 542 22.27 13.64 -32.86
CA GLY A 542 23.37 12.99 -32.17
C GLY A 542 23.01 12.60 -30.73
N LYS A 543 22.35 13.52 -30.00
CA LYS A 543 21.84 13.25 -28.64
C LYS A 543 20.86 12.08 -28.64
N LEU A 544 19.94 12.05 -29.62
CA LEU A 544 18.97 10.97 -29.75
C LEU A 544 19.66 9.62 -30.01
N ALA A 545 20.68 9.60 -30.89
CA ALA A 545 21.42 8.37 -31.19
C ALA A 545 22.14 7.81 -29.96
N GLU A 546 22.78 8.67 -29.16
CA GLU A 546 23.47 8.26 -27.92
C GLU A 546 22.48 7.72 -26.87
N VAL A 547 21.36 8.41 -26.66
CA VAL A 547 20.32 7.97 -25.71
C VAL A 547 19.70 6.64 -26.16
N ARG A 548 19.44 6.46 -27.46
CA ARG A 548 18.93 5.19 -28.00
C ARG A 548 19.93 4.05 -27.89
N ALA A 549 21.22 4.31 -28.12
CA ALA A 549 22.26 3.28 -27.96
C ALA A 549 22.34 2.78 -26.50
N LEU A 550 22.21 3.69 -25.52
CA LEU A 550 22.36 3.37 -24.11
C LEU A 550 21.07 2.91 -23.41
N LEU A 551 19.91 3.40 -23.83
CA LEU A 551 18.61 3.10 -23.19
C LEU A 551 17.66 2.28 -24.07
N GLY A 552 17.87 2.20 -25.39
CA GLY A 552 16.91 1.61 -26.34
C GLY A 552 16.66 0.11 -26.17
N HIS A 553 17.51 -0.60 -25.43
CA HIS A 553 17.29 -1.99 -25.05
C HIS A 553 16.46 -2.14 -23.76
N LEU A 554 16.28 -1.06 -23.00
CA LEU A 554 15.52 -1.03 -21.73
C LEU A 554 14.15 -0.37 -21.89
N VAL A 555 14.05 0.66 -22.72
CA VAL A 555 12.85 1.49 -22.91
C VAL A 555 12.72 1.95 -24.37
N ASP A 556 11.50 2.08 -24.90
CA ASP A 556 11.23 2.69 -26.23
C ASP A 556 11.46 4.21 -26.15
N VAL A 557 12.50 4.71 -26.82
CA VAL A 557 12.81 6.15 -26.83
C VAL A 557 12.17 6.80 -28.05
N GLN A 558 11.05 7.50 -27.80
CA GLN A 558 10.39 8.35 -28.79
C GLN A 558 11.00 9.75 -28.76
N ASN A 559 11.14 10.36 -29.92
CA ASN A 559 11.69 11.71 -30.03
C ASN A 559 10.57 12.70 -30.36
N GLN A 560 10.52 13.81 -29.62
CA GLN A 560 9.69 14.95 -29.99
C GLN A 560 10.53 16.23 -29.95
N LYS A 561 10.34 17.09 -30.95
CA LYS A 561 10.93 18.43 -30.95
C LYS A 561 9.86 19.40 -30.44
N ILE A 562 10.06 19.91 -29.23
CA ILE A 562 9.21 20.92 -28.61
C ILE A 562 10.07 22.15 -28.33
N GLU A 563 9.60 23.32 -28.74
CA GLU A 563 10.23 24.59 -28.37
C GLU A 563 9.68 25.03 -27.00
N LEU A 564 10.60 25.23 -26.05
CA LEU A 564 10.29 25.60 -24.67
C LEU A 564 11.14 26.81 -24.31
N ASP A 565 10.55 27.77 -23.61
CA ASP A 565 11.30 28.87 -23.04
C ASP A 565 12.22 28.34 -21.92
N GLU A 566 13.51 28.57 -22.05
CA GLU A 566 14.51 28.21 -21.03
C GLU A 566 14.68 29.37 -20.04
N ILE A 567 14.49 29.08 -18.75
CA ILE A 567 14.74 30.05 -17.68
C ILE A 567 16.26 30.29 -17.51
N GLN A 568 16.61 31.37 -16.83
CA GLN A 568 17.99 31.61 -16.39
C GLN A 568 18.17 31.07 -14.96
N GLY A 569 19.21 30.29 -14.73
CA GLY A 569 19.49 29.68 -13.44
C GLY A 569 20.68 28.73 -13.47
N SER A 570 20.78 27.89 -12.44
CA SER A 570 21.67 26.73 -12.42
C SER A 570 21.23 25.68 -13.45
N ILE A 571 22.14 24.77 -13.82
CA ILE A 571 21.81 23.67 -14.74
C ILE A 571 20.68 22.78 -14.19
N GLU A 572 20.58 22.63 -12.87
CA GLU A 572 19.53 21.88 -12.20
C GLU A 572 18.17 22.58 -12.30
N GLU A 573 18.11 23.90 -12.07
CA GLU A 573 16.87 24.68 -12.19
C GLU A 573 16.36 24.69 -13.63
N ILE A 574 17.27 24.89 -14.60
CA ILE A 574 16.95 24.87 -16.03
C ILE A 574 16.40 23.50 -16.44
N ALA A 575 17.10 22.41 -16.08
CA ALA A 575 16.68 21.06 -16.44
C ALA A 575 15.33 20.68 -15.82
N LYS A 576 15.06 21.10 -14.56
CA LYS A 576 13.77 20.88 -13.90
C LYS A 576 12.63 21.62 -14.59
N ASP A 577 12.77 22.94 -14.78
CA ASP A 577 11.70 23.74 -15.39
C ASP A 577 11.40 23.26 -16.82
N LYS A 578 12.45 22.97 -17.60
CA LYS A 578 12.34 22.42 -18.96
C LYS A 578 11.60 21.09 -18.97
N CYS A 579 11.97 20.15 -18.10
CA CYS A 579 11.30 18.84 -18.02
C CYS A 579 9.84 18.96 -17.59
N LYS A 580 9.56 19.85 -16.63
CA LYS A 580 8.20 20.10 -16.14
C LYS A 580 7.30 20.68 -17.23
N ARG A 581 7.74 21.72 -17.93
CA ARG A 581 6.96 22.29 -19.05
C ARG A 581 6.79 21.28 -20.19
N ALA A 582 7.84 20.51 -20.48
CA ALA A 582 7.78 19.47 -21.48
C ALA A 582 6.74 18.39 -21.12
N SER A 583 6.67 17.97 -19.85
CA SER A 583 5.72 16.93 -19.43
C SER A 583 4.26 17.38 -19.46
N GLU A 584 3.98 18.66 -19.19
CA GLU A 584 2.65 19.26 -19.36
C GLU A 584 2.18 19.20 -20.82
N ILE A 585 3.09 19.45 -21.78
CA ILE A 585 2.76 19.44 -23.22
C ILE A 585 2.64 18.02 -23.76
N VAL A 586 3.58 17.14 -23.39
CA VAL A 586 3.63 15.75 -23.84
C VAL A 586 2.50 14.92 -23.21
N ASN A 587 2.00 15.34 -22.05
CA ASN A 587 1.03 14.62 -21.24
C ASN A 587 1.45 13.16 -20.99
N GLY A 588 2.71 12.97 -20.57
CA GLY A 588 3.29 11.65 -20.37
C GLY A 588 4.73 11.70 -19.87
N VAL A 589 5.34 10.52 -19.79
CA VAL A 589 6.73 10.38 -19.32
C VAL A 589 7.66 11.12 -20.28
N THR A 590 8.44 12.04 -19.70
CA THR A 590 9.23 12.99 -20.45
C THR A 590 10.66 13.03 -19.93
N LEU A 591 11.61 12.96 -20.85
CA LEU A 591 13.04 13.08 -20.58
C LEU A 591 13.59 14.28 -21.34
N THR A 592 14.32 15.14 -20.63
CA THR A 592 15.04 16.28 -21.19
C THR A 592 16.51 16.22 -20.79
N GLU A 593 17.36 16.96 -21.50
CA GLU A 593 18.80 17.03 -21.23
C GLU A 593 19.33 18.45 -21.44
N ASP A 594 20.15 18.89 -20.49
CA ASP A 594 20.92 20.12 -20.57
C ASP A 594 22.41 19.85 -20.28
N THR A 595 23.27 20.68 -20.88
CA THR A 595 24.73 20.56 -20.78
C THR A 595 25.34 21.89 -20.35
N ALA A 596 26.28 21.83 -19.42
CA ALA A 596 27.08 22.95 -18.97
C ALA A 596 28.58 22.67 -19.14
N LEU A 597 29.33 23.74 -19.36
CA LEU A 597 30.79 23.72 -19.29
C LEU A 597 31.24 24.76 -18.26
N GLU A 598 31.68 24.27 -17.11
CA GLU A 598 31.96 25.07 -15.93
C GLU A 598 33.46 25.35 -15.81
N PHE A 599 33.91 26.59 -16.04
CA PHE A 599 35.31 26.95 -15.83
C PHE A 599 35.53 27.27 -14.36
N LYS A 600 36.46 26.58 -13.72
CA LYS A 600 36.69 26.75 -12.28
C LYS A 600 37.16 28.17 -11.93
N ALA A 601 38.04 28.74 -12.77
CA ALA A 601 38.55 30.09 -12.60
C ALA A 601 37.47 31.18 -12.73
N LEU A 602 36.33 30.88 -13.37
CA LEU A 602 35.20 31.80 -13.52
C LEU A 602 34.01 31.40 -12.63
N ASN A 603 34.27 30.66 -11.54
CA ASN A 603 33.23 30.18 -10.61
C ASN A 603 32.08 29.44 -11.30
N GLY A 604 32.40 28.64 -12.33
CA GLY A 604 31.43 27.83 -13.06
C GLY A 604 30.85 28.47 -14.32
N LEU A 605 31.17 29.73 -14.64
CA LEU A 605 30.83 30.31 -15.94
C LEU A 605 31.74 29.73 -17.05
N PRO A 606 31.27 29.61 -18.31
CA PRO A 606 29.94 30.00 -18.81
C PRO A 606 28.80 29.06 -18.40
N GLY A 607 29.10 27.88 -17.84
CA GLY A 607 28.12 26.99 -17.24
C GLY A 607 27.05 26.53 -18.26
N PRO A 608 25.76 26.58 -17.93
CA PRO A 608 24.69 26.16 -18.85
C PRO A 608 24.58 27.05 -20.10
N TYR A 609 25.20 28.23 -20.10
CA TYR A 609 25.16 29.18 -21.22
C TYR A 609 26.25 28.93 -22.28
N ILE A 610 26.99 27.83 -22.18
CA ILE A 610 28.14 27.53 -23.06
C ILE A 610 27.82 27.62 -24.56
N LYS A 611 26.61 27.25 -24.99
CA LYS A 611 26.21 27.35 -26.41
C LYS A 611 26.26 28.79 -26.93
N TRP A 612 25.79 29.75 -26.12
CA TRP A 612 25.80 31.17 -26.48
C TRP A 612 27.21 31.74 -26.48
N PHE A 613 28.01 31.38 -25.49
CA PHE A 613 29.42 31.77 -25.42
C PHE A 613 30.22 31.23 -26.60
N LEU A 614 30.02 29.96 -26.97
CA LEU A 614 30.67 29.36 -28.14
C LEU A 614 30.27 30.07 -29.43
N GLY A 615 28.98 30.39 -29.61
CA GLY A 615 28.50 31.10 -30.80
C GLY A 615 29.05 32.52 -30.93
N ALA A 616 29.22 33.23 -29.81
CA ALA A 616 29.71 34.60 -29.80
C ALA A 616 31.24 34.70 -29.88
N LEU A 617 31.96 33.79 -29.23
CA LEU A 617 33.42 33.88 -29.01
C LEU A 617 34.22 32.92 -29.89
N GLY A 618 33.58 31.87 -30.42
CA GLY A 618 34.29 30.76 -31.06
C GLY A 618 35.20 30.01 -30.09
N HIS A 619 35.92 29.00 -30.59
CA HIS A 619 36.83 28.19 -29.78
C HIS A 619 38.01 29.00 -29.23
N GLU A 620 38.58 29.89 -30.04
CA GLU A 620 39.69 30.75 -29.65
C GLU A 620 39.28 31.71 -28.53
N GLY A 621 38.10 32.33 -28.64
CA GLY A 621 37.60 33.23 -27.61
C GLY A 621 37.26 32.49 -26.31
N LEU A 622 36.72 31.27 -26.38
CA LEU A 622 36.51 30.43 -25.18
C LEU A 622 37.82 30.12 -24.46
N ASN A 623 38.90 29.83 -25.19
CA ASN A 623 40.22 29.63 -24.58
C ASN A 623 40.77 30.95 -23.99
N SER A 624 40.61 32.05 -24.73
CA SER A 624 41.08 33.38 -24.34
C SER A 624 40.40 33.93 -23.09
N LEU A 625 39.16 33.53 -22.78
CA LEU A 625 38.47 33.88 -21.53
C LEU A 625 39.30 33.52 -20.29
N LEU A 626 40.11 32.47 -20.38
CA LEU A 626 40.93 32.03 -19.28
C LEU A 626 42.34 32.60 -19.33
N ALA A 627 42.74 33.39 -20.33
CA ALA A 627 44.12 33.83 -20.56
C ALA A 627 44.80 34.41 -19.31
N ALA A 628 44.08 35.22 -18.53
CA ALA A 628 44.57 35.87 -17.31
C ALA A 628 44.68 34.95 -16.07
N TYR A 629 44.18 33.71 -16.14
CA TYR A 629 44.12 32.78 -15.01
C TYR A 629 45.11 31.63 -15.17
N GLU A 630 45.85 31.27 -14.13
CA GLU A 630 46.72 30.07 -14.15
C GLU A 630 45.91 28.77 -14.16
N ASP A 631 44.77 28.75 -13.47
CA ASP A 631 43.87 27.60 -13.42
C ASP A 631 43.04 27.51 -14.72
N LYS A 632 43.30 26.46 -15.51
CA LYS A 632 42.55 26.13 -16.73
C LYS A 632 41.60 24.95 -16.53
N THR A 633 41.38 24.51 -15.29
CA THR A 633 40.49 23.37 -15.02
C THR A 633 39.03 23.72 -15.30
N ALA A 634 38.30 22.75 -15.83
CA ALA A 634 36.89 22.86 -16.13
C ALA A 634 36.16 21.55 -15.86
N GLU A 635 34.85 21.62 -15.66
CA GLU A 635 33.96 20.47 -15.61
C GLU A 635 32.95 20.51 -16.75
N ALA A 636 32.87 19.41 -17.49
CA ALA A 636 31.75 19.15 -18.37
C ALA A 636 30.63 18.49 -17.56
N VAL A 637 29.42 19.05 -17.60
CA VAL A 637 28.27 18.60 -16.80
C VAL A 637 27.08 18.35 -17.71
N THR A 638 26.47 17.17 -17.60
CA THR A 638 25.17 16.87 -18.24
C THR A 638 24.17 16.53 -17.16
N THR A 639 22.99 17.14 -17.24
CA THR A 639 21.85 16.84 -16.38
C THR A 639 20.71 16.33 -17.24
N PHE A 640 20.32 15.08 -17.04
CA PHE A 640 19.04 14.56 -17.53
C PHE A 640 17.97 14.81 -16.47
N ALA A 641 16.79 15.23 -16.91
CA ALA A 641 15.62 15.39 -16.05
C ALA A 641 14.49 14.49 -16.57
N LEU A 642 13.94 13.65 -15.69
CA LEU A 642 12.84 12.72 -15.98
C LEU A 642 11.60 13.10 -15.18
N SER A 643 10.48 13.30 -15.85
CA SER A 643 9.16 13.44 -15.23
C SER A 643 8.27 12.25 -15.61
N THR A 644 7.49 11.74 -14.67
CA THR A 644 6.56 10.62 -14.91
C THR A 644 5.22 11.06 -15.51
N GLY A 645 4.96 12.37 -15.58
CA GLY A 645 3.74 12.94 -16.16
C GLY A 645 3.50 14.39 -15.70
N PRO A 646 2.42 15.05 -16.17
CA PRO A 646 2.02 16.37 -15.71
C PRO A 646 1.89 16.45 -14.18
N GLY A 647 2.29 17.57 -13.58
CA GLY A 647 2.27 17.76 -12.12
C GLY A 647 3.30 16.95 -11.31
N ALA A 648 4.06 16.02 -11.91
CA ALA A 648 5.10 15.26 -11.22
C ALA A 648 6.44 16.03 -11.15
N GLU A 649 7.08 16.04 -9.99
CA GLU A 649 8.36 16.72 -9.79
C GLU A 649 9.49 15.97 -10.54
N PRO A 650 10.27 16.65 -11.42
CA PRO A 650 11.31 16.00 -12.20
C PRO A 650 12.47 15.46 -11.36
N LEU A 651 12.86 14.21 -11.64
CA LEU A 651 14.05 13.55 -11.10
C LEU A 651 15.28 13.92 -11.93
N LEU A 652 16.39 14.24 -11.26
CA LEU A 652 17.64 14.66 -11.93
C LEU A 652 18.71 13.56 -11.89
N PHE A 653 19.34 13.33 -13.03
CA PHE A 653 20.48 12.43 -13.20
C PHE A 653 21.64 13.22 -13.80
N GLN A 654 22.65 13.51 -12.97
CA GLN A 654 23.76 14.37 -13.36
C GLN A 654 25.07 13.59 -13.49
N GLY A 655 25.77 13.80 -14.60
CA GLY A 655 27.11 13.28 -14.84
C GLY A 655 28.11 14.43 -15.01
N ARG A 656 29.30 14.26 -14.43
CA ARG A 656 30.37 15.26 -14.43
C ARG A 656 31.67 14.64 -14.93
N THR A 657 32.43 15.40 -15.70
CA THR A 657 33.79 15.02 -16.13
C THR A 657 34.73 16.18 -15.95
N LYS A 658 35.81 15.95 -15.20
CA LYS A 658 36.86 16.92 -14.95
C LYS A 658 37.84 16.94 -16.12
N GLY A 659 38.24 18.13 -16.54
CA GLY A 659 39.18 18.33 -17.62
C GLY A 659 39.84 19.69 -17.54
N ARG A 660 40.40 20.13 -18.66
CA ARG A 660 41.04 21.44 -18.79
C ARG A 660 40.65 22.09 -20.10
N ILE A 661 40.65 23.42 -20.13
CA ILE A 661 40.45 24.19 -21.34
C ILE A 661 41.80 24.43 -22.01
N VAL A 662 41.90 24.05 -23.28
CA VAL A 662 43.12 24.10 -24.09
C VAL A 662 42.83 24.77 -25.44
N PRO A 663 43.86 25.23 -26.17
CA PRO A 663 43.68 25.65 -27.55
C PRO A 663 43.03 24.53 -28.39
N ALA A 664 42.17 24.91 -29.32
CA ALA A 664 41.38 23.96 -30.10
C ALA A 664 42.27 22.96 -30.85
N ARG A 665 42.03 21.65 -30.64
CA ARG A 665 42.70 20.56 -31.37
C ARG A 665 41.69 19.49 -31.80
N GLY A 666 42.08 18.66 -32.77
CA GLY A 666 41.23 17.60 -33.33
C GLY A 666 40.24 18.06 -34.41
N SER A 667 39.60 17.09 -35.06
CA SER A 667 38.56 17.32 -36.07
C SER A 667 37.38 16.39 -35.83
N SER A 668 36.21 16.93 -35.53
CA SER A 668 34.96 16.16 -35.46
C SER A 668 34.00 16.56 -36.57
N THR A 669 33.09 15.66 -36.97
CA THR A 669 32.01 15.94 -37.94
C THR A 669 31.08 17.08 -37.51
N PHE A 670 31.10 17.47 -36.24
CA PHE A 670 30.30 18.55 -35.66
C PHE A 670 31.15 19.70 -35.10
N SER A 671 32.45 19.73 -35.41
CA SER A 671 33.48 20.52 -34.70
C SER A 671 33.16 22.01 -34.60
N ALA A 672 32.49 22.60 -35.59
CA ALA A 672 32.13 24.02 -35.59
C ALA A 672 31.00 24.39 -34.60
N SER A 673 30.26 23.41 -34.07
CA SER A 673 29.05 23.60 -33.25
C SER A 673 29.13 23.04 -31.83
N THR A 674 30.30 22.48 -31.46
CA THR A 674 30.54 21.92 -30.12
C THR A 674 31.82 22.49 -29.52
N TRP A 675 31.91 22.49 -28.18
CA TRP A 675 33.11 22.90 -27.45
C TRP A 675 34.12 21.75 -27.28
N ASP A 676 33.88 20.60 -27.91
CA ASP A 676 34.76 19.42 -27.83
C ASP A 676 36.24 19.71 -28.17
N PRO A 677 36.59 20.57 -29.14
CA PRO A 677 37.99 20.86 -29.48
C PRO A 677 38.78 21.55 -28.37
N VAL A 678 38.09 22.23 -27.44
CA VAL A 678 38.73 23.02 -26.38
C VAL A 678 38.71 22.34 -25.01
N PHE A 679 37.99 21.23 -24.85
CA PHE A 679 37.94 20.49 -23.59
C PHE A 679 38.84 19.26 -23.65
N GLU A 680 39.93 19.30 -22.87
CA GLU A 680 40.90 18.21 -22.72
C GLU A 680 40.56 17.32 -21.52
N TYR A 681 40.56 16.01 -21.77
CA TYR A 681 40.54 14.97 -20.76
C TYR A 681 41.79 14.09 -20.93
N GLU A 682 42.63 14.03 -19.89
CA GLU A 682 43.82 13.18 -19.83
C GLU A 682 44.75 13.28 -21.07
N GLY A 683 44.97 14.51 -21.56
CA GLY A 683 45.93 14.78 -22.64
C GLY A 683 45.35 14.70 -24.07
N GLN A 684 44.07 14.39 -24.22
CA GLN A 684 43.36 14.46 -25.50
C GLN A 684 42.11 15.33 -25.38
N THR A 685 41.84 16.15 -26.39
CA THR A 685 40.57 16.87 -26.49
C THR A 685 39.45 15.90 -26.88
N TYR A 686 38.21 16.21 -26.50
CA TYR A 686 37.06 15.40 -26.93
C TYR A 686 36.92 15.30 -28.45
N ALA A 687 37.47 16.25 -29.22
CA ALA A 687 37.50 16.19 -30.68
C ALA A 687 38.62 15.32 -31.26
N GLU A 688 39.66 14.98 -30.48
CA GLU A 688 40.71 14.02 -30.84
C GLU A 688 40.32 12.57 -30.51
N MET A 689 39.28 12.39 -29.70
CA MET A 689 38.78 11.07 -29.30
C MET A 689 37.82 10.49 -30.35
N GLY A 690 37.96 9.19 -30.61
CA GLY A 690 36.93 8.44 -31.33
C GLY A 690 35.59 8.40 -30.57
N PRO A 691 34.43 8.28 -31.25
CA PRO A 691 33.11 8.30 -30.61
C PRO A 691 32.96 7.31 -29.44
N ASP A 692 33.47 6.09 -29.60
CA ASP A 692 33.40 5.05 -28.55
C ASP A 692 34.26 5.38 -27.34
N ALA A 693 35.45 5.96 -27.56
CA ALA A 693 36.35 6.35 -26.49
C ALA A 693 35.75 7.52 -25.68
N LYS A 694 35.19 8.52 -26.36
CA LYS A 694 34.50 9.65 -25.74
C LYS A 694 33.27 9.18 -24.94
N ASN A 695 32.45 8.31 -25.52
CA ASN A 695 31.23 7.85 -24.86
C ASN A 695 31.52 7.18 -23.51
N ARG A 696 32.56 6.35 -23.40
CA ARG A 696 32.94 5.67 -22.13
C ARG A 696 33.25 6.60 -20.97
N ILE A 697 33.77 7.80 -21.25
CA ILE A 697 34.23 8.72 -20.20
C ILE A 697 33.33 9.95 -20.04
N SER A 698 32.45 10.21 -21.01
CA SER A 698 31.71 11.46 -21.09
C SER A 698 30.77 11.68 -19.91
N HIS A 699 30.65 12.96 -19.54
CA HIS A 699 29.64 13.47 -18.64
C HIS A 699 28.22 12.99 -18.97
N ARG A 700 27.85 12.95 -20.27
CA ARG A 700 26.55 12.42 -20.71
C ARG A 700 26.37 10.93 -20.44
N SER A 701 27.37 10.09 -20.75
CA SER A 701 27.28 8.64 -20.44
C SER A 701 27.15 8.40 -18.95
N LYS A 702 27.93 9.10 -18.12
CA LYS A 702 27.84 9.00 -16.66
C LYS A 702 26.45 9.39 -16.13
N ALA A 703 25.80 10.38 -16.75
CA ALA A 703 24.45 10.78 -16.41
C ALA A 703 23.42 9.70 -16.84
N LEU A 704 23.59 9.15 -18.04
CA LEU A 704 22.76 8.06 -18.57
C LEU A 704 22.93 6.76 -17.78
N ASP A 705 24.13 6.44 -17.27
CA ASP A 705 24.37 5.27 -16.43
C ASP A 705 23.59 5.36 -15.11
N LYS A 706 23.50 6.55 -14.51
CA LYS A 706 22.66 6.79 -13.32
C LYS A 706 21.17 6.62 -13.64
N LEU A 707 20.72 7.17 -14.77
CA LEU A 707 19.35 6.98 -15.23
C LEU A 707 19.07 5.50 -15.52
N LYS A 708 20.00 4.78 -16.16
CA LYS A 708 19.92 3.34 -16.44
C LYS A 708 19.83 2.51 -15.17
N GLN A 709 20.67 2.80 -14.17
CA GLN A 709 20.64 2.12 -12.89
C GLN A 709 19.29 2.33 -12.20
N TRP A 710 18.80 3.58 -12.16
CA TRP A 710 17.50 3.89 -11.60
C TRP A 710 16.36 3.16 -12.35
N LEU A 711 16.40 3.14 -13.68
CA LEU A 711 15.43 2.40 -14.51
C LEU A 711 15.47 0.89 -14.24
N ALA A 712 16.67 0.33 -14.05
CA ALA A 712 16.84 -1.08 -13.69
C ALA A 712 16.27 -1.37 -12.29
N GLU A 713 16.50 -0.48 -11.31
CA GLU A 713 15.92 -0.57 -9.97
C GLU A 713 14.38 -0.45 -9.96
N GLN A 714 13.80 0.29 -10.91
CA GLN A 714 12.34 0.35 -11.10
C GLN A 714 11.77 -0.86 -11.83
N SER A 715 12.59 -1.57 -12.61
CA SER A 715 12.20 -2.77 -13.38
C SER A 715 12.41 -4.08 -12.59
N SER A 716 13.31 -4.07 -11.60
CA SER A 716 13.45 -5.07 -10.53
C SER A 716 12.42 -4.86 -9.41
#